data_AF-A0A3D4ZRT4-F1
#
_entry.id   AF-A0A3D4ZRT4-F1
#
_cell.length_a   1.000
_cell.length_b   1.000
_cell.length_c   1.000
_cell.angle_alpha   90.00
_cell.angle_beta   90.00
_cell.angle_gamma   90.00
#
_symmetry.space_group_name_H-M   'P 1'
#
loop_
_entity.id
_entity.type
_entity.pdbx_description
1 polymer ?
#
loop_
_entity_poly.entity_id
_entity_poly.type
_entity_poly.pdbx_seq_one_letter_code
_entity_poly.pdbx_strand_id
1 'polypeptide(L)'
;METALLLNTPRAYDIVDWTFNGDGGMRYFLTNEFFIDGSAFESPSYNRGHYVNTQSVADVLNKIVALNPERYANAGFPLLTDDPKYKLMYDFNIGYSLLGRTCADVGDSGDVAGTDPIPPGRLGSLSKADFIPAFTRFPEDVNFARALWDATTEQPVKELVDQQLRDQVTAIIQRDGAELNLDSSFLDGYGHAILRSGRGDDARTLWVRWGELYGHRHDDMLTMGFEAKQRILLPELGYPHSWTFRNTWENNRLTHYSPRIAGLDEGVRELGGGSLRLFADGAWAKMACAGASTARDVAAPRLHEIVDQRAMERTIALVDIDAAASYGVTIVRLSGGTDHYLGFHGPRGEGTPEAITLQQQSGGTLAGSEIAYDDRKWAAENPLQAPFTYIYDVARARPTTPWSIDWALEKYPDIHLRMHDIAPDTADVGIGKGKPPGGGNPYELVFTIHHRRADEAPAQSRFASVLECYEGEPAITQVRPIQVSSNGGAMQAPIAFEVVIGDRVDTIVQCHDPSVSVMTETGIAMTGAFGVWSEVGGRMRRALLVDGLSLTKGDVALAAEQPSYVGTIASADFANRKVTVQPAPANPVRLLGRHARITSEFGNDCSHLIVGVEQSDAGCVLELELDPRTGEGPVERIENSHIVSGFDLVFGPWRYYHGKTVANEDASVAFKVSGVSGNANVFIHPDAHPDVSREQLEQAFSDVDGDGHVRFVIYDYGVGDTITVPNVVSVERDGGE
;
A
#
# COMPACT_ATOMS: atom_id res chain seq x y z
N MET A 1 33.24 -8.89 -3.60
CA MET A 1 33.07 -9.24 -5.03
C MET A 1 34.07 -8.55 -5.95
N GLU A 2 34.18 -7.22 -6.00
CA GLU A 2 35.13 -6.53 -6.90
C GLU A 2 36.58 -6.99 -6.73
N THR A 3 37.03 -7.19 -5.49
CA THR A 3 38.35 -7.76 -5.20
C THR A 3 38.56 -9.13 -5.85
N ALA A 4 37.53 -9.99 -5.87
CA ALA A 4 37.61 -11.31 -6.50
C ALA A 4 37.76 -11.19 -8.02
N LEU A 5 36.99 -10.28 -8.65
CA LEU A 5 37.10 -9.97 -10.08
C LEU A 5 38.49 -9.46 -10.45
N LEU A 6 39.05 -8.53 -9.66
CA LEU A 6 40.37 -7.96 -9.91
C LEU A 6 41.50 -8.98 -9.76
N LEU A 7 41.39 -9.88 -8.77
CA LEU A 7 42.41 -10.90 -8.56
C LEU A 7 42.35 -11.98 -9.64
N ASN A 8 41.15 -12.44 -10.03
CA ASN A 8 40.92 -13.51 -11.00
C ASN A 8 41.87 -14.72 -10.84
N THR A 9 42.16 -15.10 -9.59
CA THR A 9 43.01 -16.26 -9.26
C THR A 9 42.14 -17.44 -8.82
N PRO A 10 42.68 -18.68 -8.77
CA PRO A 10 41.95 -19.80 -8.17
C PRO A 10 41.42 -19.52 -6.76
N ARG A 11 42.17 -18.77 -5.93
CA ARG A 11 41.75 -18.36 -4.57
C ARG A 11 40.69 -17.26 -4.53
N ALA A 12 40.46 -16.54 -5.63
CA ALA A 12 39.37 -15.58 -5.69
C ALA A 12 38.00 -16.28 -5.60
N TYR A 13 37.94 -17.58 -5.91
CA TYR A 13 36.77 -18.42 -5.68
C TYR A 13 36.32 -18.38 -4.22
N ASP A 14 37.23 -18.51 -3.26
CA ASP A 14 36.90 -18.55 -1.83
C ASP A 14 36.17 -17.26 -1.37
N ILE A 15 36.48 -16.12 -1.99
CA ILE A 15 35.81 -14.84 -1.72
C ILE A 15 34.38 -14.87 -2.26
N VAL A 16 34.18 -15.41 -3.47
CA VAL A 16 32.85 -15.52 -4.10
C VAL A 16 32.00 -16.53 -3.34
N ASP A 17 32.58 -17.67 -2.97
CA ASP A 17 31.93 -18.70 -2.16
C ASP A 17 31.50 -18.17 -0.79
N TRP A 18 32.41 -17.50 -0.07
CA TRP A 18 32.04 -16.86 1.21
C TRP A 18 30.95 -15.79 1.04
N THR A 19 30.95 -15.05 -0.07
CA THR A 19 29.94 -14.00 -0.32
C THR A 19 28.54 -14.59 -0.56
N PHE A 20 28.44 -15.77 -1.20
CA PHE A 20 27.15 -16.37 -1.55
C PHE A 20 26.68 -17.42 -0.55
N ASN A 21 27.57 -18.34 -0.18
CA ASN A 21 27.27 -19.52 0.63
C ASN A 21 27.73 -19.37 2.09
N GLY A 22 28.64 -18.42 2.38
CA GLY A 22 29.00 -18.03 3.74
C GLY A 22 28.23 -16.80 4.22
N ASP A 23 28.72 -16.13 5.26
CA ASP A 23 28.06 -15.01 5.96
C ASP A 23 27.67 -13.81 5.06
N GLY A 24 28.14 -13.74 3.82
CA GLY A 24 27.69 -12.72 2.86
C GLY A 24 26.24 -12.88 2.39
N GLY A 25 25.66 -14.08 2.49
CA GLY A 25 24.21 -14.32 2.29
C GLY A 25 23.65 -14.09 0.89
N MET A 26 24.49 -13.88 -0.12
CA MET A 26 24.01 -13.46 -1.45
C MET A 26 23.16 -14.50 -2.18
N ARG A 27 23.25 -15.79 -1.82
CA ARG A 27 22.46 -16.86 -2.48
C ARG A 27 20.96 -16.64 -2.37
N TYR A 28 20.48 -16.10 -1.25
CA TYR A 28 19.05 -15.92 -0.95
C TYR A 28 18.66 -14.46 -0.72
N PHE A 29 19.59 -13.54 -1.03
CA PHE A 29 19.47 -12.12 -0.73
C PHE A 29 18.22 -11.49 -1.32
N LEU A 30 17.90 -11.78 -2.59
CA LEU A 30 16.71 -11.21 -3.22
C LEU A 30 15.42 -11.65 -2.52
N THR A 31 15.35 -12.90 -2.07
CA THR A 31 14.17 -13.42 -1.37
C THR A 31 14.05 -12.90 0.05
N ASN A 32 15.17 -12.72 0.76
CA ASN A 32 15.17 -12.37 2.17
C ASN A 32 15.20 -10.87 2.45
N GLU A 33 15.72 -10.05 1.53
CA GLU A 33 15.96 -8.60 1.72
C GLU A 33 14.99 -7.70 0.93
N PHE A 34 14.21 -8.28 0.01
CA PHE A 34 13.15 -7.58 -0.70
C PHE A 34 11.80 -8.20 -0.38
N PHE A 35 10.79 -7.34 -0.25
CA PHE A 35 9.42 -7.79 -0.15
C PHE A 35 8.98 -8.52 -1.43
N ILE A 36 7.85 -9.23 -1.34
CA ILE A 36 7.35 -10.08 -2.44
C ILE A 36 7.18 -9.34 -3.78
N ASP A 37 6.86 -8.05 -3.74
CA ASP A 37 6.66 -7.18 -4.91
C ASP A 37 7.96 -6.59 -5.46
N GLY A 38 9.12 -6.95 -4.91
CA GLY A 38 10.44 -6.46 -5.32
C GLY A 38 10.84 -5.15 -4.65
N SER A 39 10.05 -4.62 -3.72
CA SER A 39 10.43 -3.43 -2.97
C SER A 39 11.49 -3.72 -1.91
N ALA A 40 12.44 -2.80 -1.77
CA ALA A 40 13.30 -2.75 -0.60
C ALA A 40 12.53 -2.17 0.61
N PHE A 41 13.07 -2.37 1.80
CA PHE A 41 12.35 -2.18 3.06
C PHE A 41 12.46 -0.80 3.70
N GLU A 42 13.00 0.20 3.00
CA GLU A 42 13.20 1.57 3.51
C GLU A 42 12.30 2.57 2.78
N SER A 43 12.45 3.86 3.08
CA SER A 43 11.75 4.91 2.33
C SER A 43 12.28 5.04 0.90
N PRO A 44 11.48 5.59 -0.04
CA PRO A 44 11.84 5.62 -1.46
C PRO A 44 13.21 6.22 -1.77
N SER A 45 13.65 7.25 -1.04
CA SER A 45 14.96 7.89 -1.23
C SER A 45 16.14 6.96 -0.88
N TYR A 46 15.94 6.03 0.05
CA TYR A 46 16.96 5.07 0.48
C TYR A 46 16.91 3.77 -0.32
N ASN A 47 15.72 3.35 -0.76
CA ASN A 47 15.53 2.15 -1.57
C ASN A 47 16.36 2.16 -2.87
N ARG A 48 16.67 3.33 -3.44
CA ARG A 48 17.56 3.43 -4.60
C ARG A 48 18.92 2.75 -4.34
N GLY A 49 19.47 2.90 -3.13
CA GLY A 49 20.74 2.30 -2.74
C GLY A 49 20.69 0.77 -2.81
N HIS A 50 19.62 0.15 -2.32
CA HIS A 50 19.39 -1.29 -2.39
C HIS A 50 19.38 -1.80 -3.84
N TYR A 51 18.62 -1.14 -4.72
CA TYR A 51 18.53 -1.57 -6.12
C TYR A 51 19.86 -1.43 -6.87
N VAL A 52 20.49 -0.25 -6.81
CA VAL A 52 21.73 0.03 -7.58
C VAL A 52 22.91 -0.79 -7.07
N ASN A 53 23.02 -1.00 -5.75
CA ASN A 53 24.11 -1.82 -5.19
C ASN A 53 23.91 -3.30 -5.52
N THR A 54 22.67 -3.80 -5.46
CA THR A 54 22.36 -5.18 -5.87
C THR A 54 22.67 -5.40 -7.34
N GLN A 55 22.33 -4.43 -8.20
CA GLN A 55 22.72 -4.45 -9.62
C GLN A 55 24.23 -4.50 -9.80
N SER A 56 24.99 -3.68 -9.06
CA SER A 56 26.45 -3.67 -9.12
C SER A 56 27.03 -5.04 -8.74
N VAL A 57 26.49 -5.69 -7.70
CA VAL A 57 26.89 -7.05 -7.32
C VAL A 57 26.57 -8.06 -8.43
N ALA A 58 25.39 -7.96 -9.04
CA ALA A 58 24.99 -8.82 -10.16
C ALA A 58 25.92 -8.66 -11.37
N ASP A 59 26.28 -7.42 -11.74
CA ASP A 59 27.21 -7.14 -12.85
C ASP A 59 28.60 -7.72 -12.60
N VAL A 60 29.11 -7.58 -11.36
CA VAL A 60 30.43 -8.12 -10.99
C VAL A 60 30.40 -9.65 -11.00
N LEU A 61 29.33 -10.28 -10.49
CA LEU A 61 29.17 -11.73 -10.53
C LEU A 61 29.13 -12.24 -11.97
N ASN A 62 28.31 -11.64 -12.82
CA ASN A 62 28.20 -12.02 -14.23
C ASN A 62 29.55 -11.96 -14.95
N LYS A 63 30.37 -10.94 -14.67
CA LYS A 63 31.74 -10.83 -15.19
C LYS A 63 32.66 -11.94 -14.67
N ILE A 64 32.59 -12.24 -13.37
CA ILE A 64 33.39 -13.31 -12.74
C ILE A 64 33.04 -14.68 -13.36
N VAL A 65 31.75 -14.97 -13.51
CA VAL A 65 31.25 -16.22 -14.11
C VAL A 65 31.67 -16.31 -15.57
N ALA A 66 31.54 -15.23 -16.34
CA ALA A 66 31.97 -15.20 -17.74
C ALA A 66 33.48 -15.45 -17.93
N LEU A 67 34.33 -15.06 -16.97
CA LEU A 67 35.77 -15.32 -17.00
C LEU A 67 36.13 -16.78 -16.67
N ASN A 68 35.29 -17.49 -15.91
CA ASN A 68 35.56 -18.87 -15.47
C ASN A 68 34.29 -19.75 -15.47
N PRO A 69 33.59 -19.93 -16.62
CA PRO A 69 32.23 -20.47 -16.65
C PRO A 69 32.14 -21.90 -16.11
N GLU A 70 33.09 -22.78 -16.46
CA GLU A 70 33.08 -24.17 -15.98
C GLU A 70 33.23 -24.26 -14.45
N ARG A 71 34.04 -23.39 -13.84
CA ARG A 71 34.24 -23.41 -12.38
C ARG A 71 32.95 -23.09 -11.64
N TYR A 72 32.26 -22.04 -12.07
CA TYR A 72 31.05 -21.57 -11.39
C TYR A 72 29.83 -22.43 -11.71
N ALA A 73 29.75 -22.98 -12.94
CA ALA A 73 28.73 -23.98 -13.29
C ALA A 73 28.88 -25.26 -12.43
N ASN A 74 30.09 -25.79 -12.30
CA ASN A 74 30.35 -26.99 -11.47
C ASN A 74 30.07 -26.77 -9.98
N ALA A 75 30.11 -25.52 -9.51
CA ALA A 75 29.88 -25.17 -8.12
C ALA A 75 28.43 -24.71 -7.83
N GLY A 76 27.54 -24.72 -8.84
CA GLY A 76 26.12 -24.42 -8.65
C GLY A 76 25.83 -22.99 -8.18
N PHE A 77 26.63 -21.99 -8.56
CA PHE A 77 26.35 -20.61 -8.18
C PHE A 77 25.15 -20.05 -8.94
N PRO A 78 24.12 -19.54 -8.26
CA PRO A 78 23.03 -18.85 -8.94
C PRO A 78 23.48 -17.47 -9.43
N LEU A 79 22.96 -17.04 -10.58
CA LEU A 79 23.03 -15.64 -10.97
C LEU A 79 21.84 -14.90 -10.37
N LEU A 80 22.09 -13.76 -9.72
CA LEU A 80 21.02 -12.91 -9.20
C LEU A 80 20.03 -12.51 -10.30
N THR A 81 20.53 -12.32 -11.53
CA THR A 81 19.72 -11.94 -12.70
C THR A 81 18.80 -13.04 -13.22
N ASP A 82 18.94 -14.28 -12.73
CA ASP A 82 18.08 -15.39 -13.10
C ASP A 82 16.98 -15.64 -12.05
N ASP A 83 17.07 -15.01 -10.88
CA ASP A 83 15.99 -15.05 -9.90
C ASP A 83 14.82 -14.15 -10.35
N PRO A 84 13.55 -14.64 -10.32
CA PRO A 84 12.38 -13.84 -10.68
C PRO A 84 12.28 -12.48 -9.98
N LYS A 85 12.74 -12.36 -8.72
CA LYS A 85 12.68 -11.11 -7.95
C LYS A 85 13.59 -10.02 -8.50
N TYR A 86 14.62 -10.37 -9.27
CA TYR A 86 15.49 -9.38 -9.90
C TYR A 86 14.72 -8.45 -10.84
N LYS A 87 13.79 -8.99 -11.64
CA LYS A 87 12.92 -8.14 -12.48
C LYS A 87 11.97 -7.30 -11.62
N LEU A 88 11.43 -7.89 -10.55
CA LEU A 88 10.47 -7.21 -9.67
C LEU A 88 11.04 -5.96 -9.00
N MET A 89 12.35 -5.91 -8.72
CA MET A 89 13.00 -4.67 -8.25
C MET A 89 12.76 -3.48 -9.19
N TYR A 90 12.72 -3.71 -10.50
CA TYR A 90 12.47 -2.68 -11.50
C TYR A 90 10.97 -2.48 -11.73
N ASP A 91 10.19 -3.56 -11.77
CA ASP A 91 8.73 -3.48 -11.93
C ASP A 91 8.09 -2.71 -10.78
N PHE A 92 8.54 -2.91 -9.53
CA PHE A 92 8.12 -2.13 -8.36
C PHE A 92 8.24 -0.63 -8.60
N ASN A 93 9.39 -0.17 -9.09
CA ASN A 93 9.64 1.26 -9.28
C ASN A 93 8.73 1.88 -10.35
N ILE A 94 8.32 1.09 -11.35
CA ILE A 94 7.31 1.50 -12.33
C ILE A 94 5.92 1.47 -11.70
N GLY A 95 5.54 0.37 -11.06
CA GLY A 95 4.23 0.18 -10.42
C GLY A 95 3.96 1.16 -9.27
N TYR A 96 5.02 1.67 -8.64
CA TYR A 96 4.97 2.70 -7.60
C TYR A 96 4.94 4.14 -8.16
N SER A 97 5.10 4.31 -9.48
CA SER A 97 4.92 5.61 -10.12
C SER A 97 3.44 6.00 -10.08
N LEU A 98 3.17 7.23 -9.66
CA LEU A 98 1.82 7.75 -9.52
C LEU A 98 1.34 8.35 -10.85
N LEU A 99 1.73 9.58 -11.15
CA LEU A 99 1.35 10.30 -12.38
C LEU A 99 2.25 9.99 -13.60
N GLY A 100 3.12 8.96 -13.52
CA GLY A 100 4.24 8.77 -14.48
C GLY A 100 5.39 9.79 -14.30
N ARG A 101 5.32 10.56 -13.21
CA ARG A 101 6.21 11.71 -12.89
C ARG A 101 6.45 11.89 -11.39
N THR A 102 5.76 11.13 -10.54
CA THR A 102 5.83 11.21 -9.07
C THR A 102 5.81 9.81 -8.47
N CYS A 103 6.19 9.69 -7.20
CA CYS A 103 5.94 8.53 -6.35
C CYS A 103 5.48 9.03 -4.98
N ALA A 104 4.91 8.17 -4.15
CA ALA A 104 4.52 8.56 -2.80
C ALA A 104 5.78 8.76 -1.95
N ASP A 105 6.04 9.98 -1.50
CA ASP A 105 7.24 10.34 -0.74
C ASP A 105 7.07 10.03 0.76
N VAL A 106 6.90 8.75 1.09
CA VAL A 106 6.66 8.25 2.46
C VAL A 106 7.97 8.02 3.22
N GLY A 107 7.92 8.08 4.55
CA GLY A 107 9.13 8.02 5.38
C GLY A 107 10.08 9.20 5.17
N ASP A 108 11.38 9.00 5.41
CA ASP A 108 12.40 10.03 5.15
C ASP A 108 12.61 10.19 3.63
N SER A 109 11.68 10.82 2.91
CA SER A 109 11.70 11.02 1.45
C SER A 109 10.90 12.25 1.02
N GLY A 110 11.33 12.93 -0.03
CA GLY A 110 10.63 14.10 -0.56
C GLY A 110 10.60 15.31 0.41
N ASP A 111 9.74 16.27 0.11
CA ASP A 111 9.56 17.53 0.84
C ASP A 111 8.16 18.10 0.48
N VAL A 112 7.49 18.77 1.43
CA VAL A 112 6.23 19.52 1.21
C VAL A 112 6.43 20.86 0.50
N ALA A 113 7.68 21.28 0.26
CA ALA A 113 8.01 22.63 -0.18
C ALA A 113 7.57 22.99 -1.60
N GLY A 114 7.27 22.02 -2.48
CA GLY A 114 7.05 22.26 -3.90
C GLY A 114 5.62 21.96 -4.38
N THR A 115 4.98 22.94 -5.02
CA THR A 115 3.72 22.78 -5.78
C THR A 115 3.90 23.05 -7.28
N ASP A 116 5.15 23.05 -7.74
CA ASP A 116 5.50 23.22 -9.14
C ASP A 116 5.09 21.99 -9.98
N PRO A 117 4.65 22.16 -11.24
CA PRO A 117 4.33 21.04 -12.10
C PRO A 117 5.58 20.21 -12.35
N ILE A 118 5.43 18.88 -12.24
CA ILE A 118 6.53 17.94 -12.32
C ILE A 118 6.57 17.35 -13.73
N PRO A 119 7.71 17.31 -14.43
CA PRO A 119 7.80 16.71 -15.76
C PRO A 119 7.75 15.18 -15.69
N PRO A 120 7.28 14.50 -16.77
CA PRO A 120 7.36 13.04 -16.88
C PRO A 120 8.77 12.48 -16.65
N GLY A 121 8.86 11.36 -15.91
CA GLY A 121 10.10 10.58 -15.85
C GLY A 121 10.63 10.16 -14.48
N ARG A 122 9.98 10.52 -13.37
CA ARG A 122 10.29 9.93 -12.05
C ARG A 122 9.57 8.60 -11.88
N LEU A 123 10.32 7.53 -11.62
CA LEU A 123 9.83 6.15 -11.52
C LEU A 123 10.24 5.56 -10.17
N GLY A 124 9.43 5.84 -9.15
CA GLY A 124 9.74 5.42 -7.78
C GLY A 124 11.08 5.99 -7.30
N SER A 125 11.94 5.09 -6.84
CA SER A 125 13.29 5.36 -6.35
C SER A 125 14.35 5.44 -7.44
N LEU A 126 14.07 4.94 -8.64
CA LEU A 126 15.05 4.81 -9.72
C LEU A 126 15.03 6.00 -10.68
N SER A 127 16.20 6.35 -11.20
CA SER A 127 16.32 7.25 -12.35
C SER A 127 16.13 6.46 -13.65
N LYS A 128 15.84 7.15 -14.76
CA LYS A 128 15.68 6.50 -16.07
C LYS A 128 16.88 5.63 -16.46
N ALA A 129 18.11 6.12 -16.25
CA ALA A 129 19.32 5.38 -16.59
C ALA A 129 19.51 4.10 -15.77
N ASP A 130 18.92 4.01 -14.58
CA ASP A 130 18.99 2.82 -13.74
C ASP A 130 18.23 1.63 -14.37
N PHE A 131 17.33 1.84 -15.36
CA PHE A 131 16.62 0.78 -16.07
C PHE A 131 17.41 0.13 -17.22
N ILE A 132 18.59 0.65 -17.57
CA ILE A 132 19.41 0.09 -18.68
C ILE A 132 19.74 -1.39 -18.47
N PRO A 133 20.20 -1.85 -17.28
CA PRO A 133 20.50 -3.26 -17.05
C PRO A 133 19.28 -4.16 -17.20
N ALA A 134 18.13 -3.72 -16.67
CA ALA A 134 16.87 -4.45 -16.80
C ALA A 134 16.44 -4.58 -18.26
N PHE A 135 16.44 -3.49 -19.03
CA PHE A 135 16.08 -3.53 -20.45
C PHE A 135 17.07 -4.35 -21.29
N THR A 136 18.36 -4.34 -20.93
CA THR A 136 19.36 -5.19 -21.59
C THR A 136 19.00 -6.67 -21.45
N ARG A 137 18.46 -7.07 -20.29
CA ARG A 137 18.01 -8.45 -20.03
C ARG A 137 16.63 -8.75 -20.61
N PHE A 138 15.75 -7.75 -20.67
CA PHE A 138 14.36 -7.85 -21.10
C PHE A 138 14.05 -6.81 -22.21
N PRO A 139 14.64 -6.93 -23.41
CA PRO A 139 14.60 -5.89 -24.45
C PRO A 139 13.24 -5.72 -25.13
N GLU A 140 12.27 -6.57 -24.81
CA GLU A 140 10.89 -6.48 -25.30
C GLU A 140 9.92 -5.91 -24.25
N ASP A 141 10.40 -5.62 -23.03
CA ASP A 141 9.55 -5.08 -21.98
C ASP A 141 9.16 -3.62 -22.30
N VAL A 142 7.87 -3.43 -22.54
CA VAL A 142 7.29 -2.14 -22.95
C VAL A 142 7.48 -1.08 -21.88
N ASN A 143 7.36 -1.45 -20.61
CA ASN A 143 7.46 -0.48 -19.52
C ASN A 143 8.91 -0.09 -19.24
N PHE A 144 9.87 -1.00 -19.41
CA PHE A 144 11.29 -0.65 -19.37
C PHE A 144 11.70 0.24 -20.56
N ALA A 145 11.16 -0.01 -21.76
CA ALA A 145 11.38 0.89 -22.89
C ALA A 145 10.82 2.30 -22.63
N ARG A 146 9.60 2.40 -22.08
CA ARG A 146 9.00 3.68 -21.67
C ARG A 146 9.80 4.38 -20.58
N ALA A 147 10.33 3.64 -19.61
CA ALA A 147 11.21 4.17 -18.58
C ALA A 147 12.49 4.80 -19.16
N LEU A 148 13.03 4.19 -20.22
CA LEU A 148 14.22 4.67 -20.94
C LEU A 148 13.92 5.74 -21.99
N TRP A 149 12.66 6.11 -22.22
CA TRP A 149 12.30 7.16 -23.16
C TRP A 149 12.35 8.55 -22.51
N ASP A 150 13.04 9.49 -23.15
CA ASP A 150 13.03 10.90 -22.76
C ASP A 150 12.01 11.67 -23.61
N ALA A 151 10.86 11.96 -23.00
CA ALA A 151 9.79 12.74 -23.63
C ALA A 151 10.21 14.18 -23.98
N THR A 152 11.26 14.73 -23.35
CA THR A 152 11.72 16.10 -23.67
C THR A 152 12.53 16.14 -24.96
N THR A 153 13.36 15.12 -25.20
CA THR A 153 14.20 15.03 -26.39
C THR A 153 13.59 14.14 -27.49
N GLU A 154 12.49 13.45 -27.19
CA GLU A 154 11.86 12.43 -28.02
C GLU A 154 12.86 11.38 -28.50
N GLN A 155 13.72 10.91 -27.58
CA GLN A 155 14.77 9.93 -27.83
C GLN A 155 14.95 9.01 -26.62
N PRO A 156 15.54 7.81 -26.79
CA PRO A 156 16.05 7.05 -25.65
C PRO A 156 17.10 7.86 -24.87
N VAL A 157 17.14 7.69 -23.54
CA VAL A 157 18.10 8.37 -22.66
C VAL A 157 19.54 8.28 -23.19
N LYS A 158 20.31 9.36 -23.03
CA LYS A 158 21.68 9.46 -23.59
C LYS A 158 22.65 8.44 -22.99
N GLU A 159 22.37 7.99 -21.77
CA GLU A 159 23.15 6.98 -21.04
C GLU A 159 23.07 5.60 -21.70
N LEU A 160 21.98 5.31 -22.45
CA LEU A 160 21.87 4.09 -23.25
C LEU A 160 22.70 4.23 -24.53
N VAL A 161 23.94 3.77 -24.49
CA VAL A 161 24.92 3.91 -25.59
C VAL A 161 24.83 2.81 -26.64
N ASP A 162 24.24 1.65 -26.33
CA ASP A 162 24.07 0.55 -27.27
C ASP A 162 23.02 0.91 -28.33
N GLN A 163 23.45 1.06 -29.58
CA GLN A 163 22.56 1.50 -30.66
C GLN A 163 21.44 0.50 -30.96
N GLN A 164 21.67 -0.81 -30.80
CA GLN A 164 20.63 -1.82 -31.05
C GLN A 164 19.53 -1.70 -29.99
N LEU A 165 19.89 -1.52 -28.72
CA LEU A 165 18.91 -1.28 -27.66
C LEU A 165 18.20 0.07 -27.84
N ARG A 166 18.87 1.12 -28.30
CA ARG A 166 18.22 2.41 -28.63
C ARG A 166 17.18 2.26 -29.73
N ASP A 167 17.52 1.53 -30.80
CA ASP A 167 16.62 1.25 -31.91
C ASP A 167 15.42 0.43 -31.44
N GLN A 168 15.64 -0.54 -30.54
CA GLN A 168 14.59 -1.35 -29.93
C GLN A 168 13.64 -0.52 -29.05
N VAL A 169 14.16 0.34 -28.16
CA VAL A 169 13.33 1.28 -27.39
C VAL A 169 12.49 2.12 -28.34
N THR A 170 13.10 2.69 -29.38
CA THR A 170 12.39 3.53 -30.35
C THR A 170 11.29 2.76 -31.07
N ALA A 171 11.54 1.52 -31.48
CA ALA A 171 10.55 0.67 -32.13
C ALA A 171 9.36 0.35 -31.22
N ILE A 172 9.62 0.03 -29.95
CA ILE A 172 8.57 -0.21 -28.94
C ILE A 172 7.75 1.07 -28.73
N ILE A 173 8.38 2.23 -28.58
CA ILE A 173 7.69 3.50 -28.36
C ILE A 173 6.83 3.90 -29.57
N GLN A 174 7.30 3.64 -30.79
CA GLN A 174 6.50 3.84 -32.01
C GLN A 174 5.31 2.89 -32.10
N ARG A 175 5.44 1.66 -31.58
CA ARG A 175 4.39 0.64 -31.58
C ARG A 175 3.34 0.88 -30.49
N ASP A 176 3.79 1.13 -29.26
CA ASP A 176 2.98 1.06 -28.04
C ASP A 176 2.80 2.42 -27.34
N GLY A 177 3.45 3.46 -27.83
CA GLY A 177 3.41 4.80 -27.25
C GLY A 177 4.36 5.02 -26.07
N ALA A 178 4.76 6.28 -25.88
CA ALA A 178 5.76 6.70 -24.88
C ALA A 178 5.23 6.82 -23.45
N GLU A 179 3.91 6.96 -23.29
CA GLU A 179 3.32 7.22 -21.99
C GLU A 179 3.23 5.96 -21.14
N LEU A 180 3.65 6.08 -19.88
CA LEU A 180 3.39 5.11 -18.82
C LEU A 180 1.90 5.17 -18.44
N ASN A 181 1.12 4.34 -19.11
CA ASN A 181 -0.29 4.14 -18.81
C ASN A 181 -0.43 2.97 -17.85
N LEU A 182 -0.43 3.26 -16.55
CA LEU A 182 -0.57 2.28 -15.49
C LEU A 182 -2.04 2.23 -15.06
N ASP A 183 -2.57 1.01 -14.93
CA ASP A 183 -3.86 0.79 -14.29
C ASP A 183 -3.76 1.01 -12.78
N SER A 184 -4.90 1.05 -12.08
CA SER A 184 -4.88 1.02 -10.63
C SER A 184 -4.23 -0.27 -10.14
N SER A 185 -3.39 -0.18 -9.11
CA SER A 185 -2.63 -1.34 -8.63
C SER A 185 -2.46 -1.31 -7.12
N PHE A 186 -1.93 -2.40 -6.58
CA PHE A 186 -1.45 -2.49 -5.21
C PHE A 186 -0.08 -3.17 -5.18
N LEU A 187 0.70 -2.84 -4.16
CA LEU A 187 2.04 -3.34 -3.88
C LEU A 187 1.97 -3.90 -2.46
N ASP A 188 1.56 -5.17 -2.35
CA ASP A 188 1.14 -5.75 -1.06
C ASP A 188 2.29 -5.87 -0.07
N GLY A 189 3.48 -6.24 -0.56
CA GLY A 189 4.69 -6.35 0.24
C GLY A 189 5.12 -5.00 0.83
N TYR A 190 5.16 -3.96 -0.01
CA TYR A 190 5.43 -2.58 0.44
C TYR A 190 4.24 -1.95 1.20
N GLY A 191 3.06 -2.54 1.07
CA GLY A 191 1.79 -2.18 1.68
C GLY A 191 1.19 -0.87 1.16
N HIS A 192 0.88 -0.81 -0.14
CA HIS A 192 0.39 0.40 -0.80
C HIS A 192 -0.65 0.10 -1.88
N ALA A 193 -1.73 0.89 -1.98
CA ALA A 193 -2.72 0.78 -3.05
C ALA A 193 -2.91 2.14 -3.74
N ILE A 194 -2.98 2.12 -5.07
CA ILE A 194 -2.99 3.31 -5.92
C ILE A 194 -4.17 3.21 -6.87
N LEU A 195 -5.11 4.15 -6.77
CA LEU A 195 -6.19 4.35 -7.72
C LEU A 195 -5.74 5.37 -8.76
N ARG A 196 -5.81 5.02 -10.05
CA ARG A 196 -5.36 5.89 -11.16
C ARG A 196 -6.51 6.30 -12.06
N SER A 197 -6.49 7.51 -12.59
CA SER A 197 -7.39 7.97 -13.65
C SER A 197 -6.71 9.00 -14.54
N GLY A 198 -7.24 9.20 -15.74
CA GLY A 198 -6.69 10.15 -16.70
C GLY A 198 -5.38 9.67 -17.34
N ARG A 199 -4.81 10.52 -18.19
CA ARG A 199 -3.60 10.24 -18.97
C ARG A 199 -2.79 11.53 -19.14
N GLY A 200 -1.49 11.40 -19.41
CA GLY A 200 -0.63 12.54 -19.67
C GLY A 200 -0.63 13.58 -18.54
N ASP A 201 -1.03 14.81 -18.88
CA ASP A 201 -1.10 15.94 -17.94
C ASP A 201 -2.36 15.94 -17.08
N ASP A 202 -3.38 15.22 -17.54
CA ASP A 202 -4.63 14.97 -16.84
C ASP A 202 -4.55 13.72 -15.96
N ALA A 203 -3.38 13.08 -15.80
CA ALA A 203 -3.25 11.96 -14.88
C ALA A 203 -3.58 12.39 -13.44
N ARG A 204 -4.25 11.49 -12.70
CA ARG A 204 -4.72 11.69 -11.33
C ARG A 204 -4.50 10.40 -10.54
N THR A 205 -4.03 10.52 -9.31
CA THR A 205 -3.89 9.37 -8.40
C THR A 205 -4.39 9.69 -7.00
N LEU A 206 -5.06 8.72 -6.39
CA LEU A 206 -5.40 8.70 -4.97
C LEU A 206 -4.90 7.39 -4.39
N TRP A 207 -4.15 7.43 -3.30
CA TRP A 207 -3.50 6.25 -2.76
C TRP A 207 -3.62 6.15 -1.23
N VAL A 208 -3.48 4.93 -0.71
CA VAL A 208 -3.49 4.60 0.72
C VAL A 208 -2.37 3.63 1.04
N ARG A 209 -1.72 3.83 2.20
CA ARG A 209 -0.59 3.00 2.65
C ARG A 209 -0.91 2.28 3.97
N TRP A 210 -0.74 0.96 4.01
CA TRP A 210 -0.81 0.17 5.26
C TRP A 210 0.50 -0.54 5.60
N GLY A 211 1.49 -0.45 4.72
CA GLY A 211 2.79 -1.06 4.93
C GLY A 211 3.54 -0.40 6.07
N GLU A 212 4.69 -0.96 6.40
CA GLU A 212 5.60 -0.37 7.37
C GLU A 212 7.03 -0.59 6.90
N LEU A 213 7.82 0.48 6.95
CA LEU A 213 9.23 0.43 6.54
C LEU A 213 10.09 -0.01 7.72
N TYR A 214 11.20 -0.69 7.46
CA TYR A 214 12.21 -1.00 8.47
C TYR A 214 13.03 0.23 8.83
N GLY A 215 13.75 0.73 7.83
CA GLY A 215 14.66 1.86 7.93
C GLY A 215 13.98 3.12 7.43
N HIS A 216 14.40 4.27 7.97
CA HIS A 216 13.96 5.58 7.48
C HIS A 216 12.43 5.75 7.43
N ARG A 217 11.73 5.09 8.36
CA ARG A 217 10.27 5.02 8.42
C ARG A 217 9.66 6.22 9.14
N HIS A 218 8.47 6.62 8.71
CA HIS A 218 7.58 7.48 9.48
C HIS A 218 6.50 6.65 10.18
N ASP A 219 5.87 7.18 11.23
CA ASP A 219 4.69 6.57 11.85
C ASP A 219 3.41 6.93 11.06
N ASP A 220 3.31 6.44 9.83
CA ASP A 220 2.33 6.87 8.82
C ASP A 220 1.30 5.78 8.44
N MET A 221 1.00 4.87 9.38
CA MET A 221 0.03 3.79 9.18
C MET A 221 -1.33 4.31 8.70
N LEU A 222 -1.85 3.73 7.62
CA LEU A 222 -3.07 4.16 6.93
C LEU A 222 -3.03 5.60 6.43
N THR A 223 -1.86 6.20 6.18
CA THR A 223 -1.77 7.51 5.51
C THR A 223 -2.27 7.43 4.06
N MET A 224 -2.44 8.59 3.42
CA MET A 224 -2.95 8.73 2.06
C MET A 224 -2.25 9.88 1.33
N GLY A 225 -2.41 9.94 0.00
CA GLY A 225 -2.05 11.11 -0.78
C GLY A 225 -2.88 11.23 -2.05
N PHE A 226 -2.78 12.39 -2.67
CA PHE A 226 -3.55 12.78 -3.84
C PHE A 226 -2.69 13.63 -4.78
N GLU A 227 -2.64 13.23 -6.04
CA GLU A 227 -1.89 13.91 -7.10
C GLU A 227 -2.81 14.15 -8.29
N ALA A 228 -2.76 15.36 -8.82
CA ALA A 228 -3.47 15.77 -10.03
C ALA A 228 -2.79 17.00 -10.60
N LYS A 229 -3.16 17.39 -11.84
CA LYS A 229 -2.59 18.57 -12.51
C LYS A 229 -1.06 18.58 -12.44
N GLN A 230 -0.43 17.43 -12.70
CA GLN A 230 1.03 17.25 -12.69
C GLN A 230 1.74 17.52 -11.35
N ARG A 231 1.02 17.51 -10.21
CA ARG A 231 1.54 17.96 -8.91
C ARG A 231 1.18 16.97 -7.79
N ILE A 232 1.94 17.05 -6.70
CA ILE A 232 1.59 16.44 -5.41
C ILE A 232 0.73 17.43 -4.64
N LEU A 233 -0.54 17.09 -4.40
CA LEU A 233 -1.52 17.99 -3.78
C LEU A 233 -1.72 17.70 -2.30
N LEU A 234 -1.62 16.43 -1.89
CA LEU A 234 -1.52 16.03 -0.49
C LEU A 234 -0.13 15.43 -0.25
N PRO A 235 0.92 16.26 -0.10
CA PRO A 235 2.27 15.77 0.15
C PRO A 235 2.41 15.24 1.58
N GLU A 236 3.18 14.19 1.78
CA GLU A 236 3.71 13.84 3.11
C GLU A 236 4.74 14.89 3.57
N LEU A 237 4.95 15.04 4.88
CA LEU A 237 5.95 15.99 5.42
C LEU A 237 7.36 15.80 4.84
N GLY A 238 7.69 14.57 4.50
CA GLY A 238 8.91 14.18 3.82
C GLY A 238 10.16 14.22 4.69
N TYR A 239 11.32 14.39 4.06
CA TYR A 239 12.61 14.21 4.73
C TYR A 239 12.79 15.15 5.93
N PRO A 240 13.25 14.67 7.10
CA PRO A 240 13.41 15.50 8.29
C PRO A 240 14.31 16.71 8.05
N HIS A 241 13.82 17.92 8.32
CA HIS A 241 14.64 19.14 8.25
C HIS A 241 15.57 19.25 9.46
N SER A 242 15.29 18.52 10.54
CA SER A 242 16.17 18.37 11.68
C SER A 242 16.04 17.01 12.34
N TRP A 243 17.16 16.30 12.45
CA TRP A 243 17.26 15.04 13.18
C TRP A 243 16.93 15.17 14.68
N THR A 244 17.02 16.38 15.25
CA THR A 244 16.64 16.61 16.65
C THR A 244 15.14 16.47 16.86
N PHE A 245 14.33 16.86 15.87
CA PHE A 245 12.88 16.94 16.00
C PHE A 245 12.11 15.91 15.20
N ARG A 246 12.80 15.11 14.38
CA ARG A 246 12.22 14.04 13.57
C ARG A 246 11.09 13.29 14.28
N ASN A 247 11.33 12.73 15.47
CA ASN A 247 10.31 11.94 16.20
C ASN A 247 9.12 12.76 16.73
N THR A 248 9.34 14.06 16.92
CA THR A 248 8.35 14.99 17.45
C THR A 248 7.51 15.64 16.34
N TRP A 249 8.03 15.72 15.11
CA TRP A 249 7.38 16.40 13.99
C TRP A 249 7.24 15.49 12.77
N GLU A 250 8.28 15.27 11.96
CA GLU A 250 8.17 14.58 10.66
C GLU A 250 7.78 13.10 10.74
N ASN A 251 8.19 12.38 11.79
CA ASN A 251 7.87 10.96 12.01
C ASN A 251 6.63 10.77 12.90
N ASN A 252 6.01 11.83 13.42
CA ASN A 252 4.91 11.66 14.37
C ASN A 252 3.57 11.49 13.65
N ARG A 253 2.86 10.39 13.90
CA ARG A 253 1.55 10.08 13.26
C ARG A 253 0.57 11.24 13.14
N LEU A 254 0.53 12.16 14.11
CA LEU A 254 -0.43 13.27 14.13
C LEU A 254 -0.08 14.44 13.19
N THR A 255 1.07 14.40 12.52
CA THR A 255 1.42 15.34 11.45
C THR A 255 1.14 14.79 10.04
N HIS A 256 0.84 13.49 9.94
CA HIS A 256 0.46 12.83 8.70
C HIS A 256 -1.06 12.83 8.52
N TYR A 257 -1.51 12.32 7.37
CA TYR A 257 -2.93 12.03 7.13
C TYR A 257 -3.40 10.77 7.87
N SER A 258 -2.63 10.23 8.82
CA SER A 258 -2.92 8.96 9.49
C SER A 258 -3.89 9.10 10.67
N PRO A 259 -4.82 8.14 10.84
CA PRO A 259 -5.62 8.08 12.05
C PRO A 259 -4.83 7.53 13.24
N ARG A 260 -5.13 8.03 14.44
CA ARG A 260 -4.51 7.55 15.69
C ARG A 260 -5.57 7.23 16.74
N ILE A 261 -5.40 6.10 17.42
CA ILE A 261 -6.20 5.67 18.56
C ILE A 261 -5.30 5.70 19.80
N ALA A 262 -5.74 6.34 20.88
CA ALA A 262 -5.05 6.43 22.15
C ALA A 262 -5.90 5.89 23.31
N GLY A 263 -5.26 5.58 24.44
CA GLY A 263 -5.91 4.92 25.58
C GLY A 263 -6.03 3.40 25.43
N LEU A 264 -5.06 2.76 24.75
CA LEU A 264 -4.97 1.30 24.59
C LEU A 264 -4.21 0.65 25.76
N ASP A 265 -4.34 -0.67 25.93
CA ASP A 265 -3.58 -1.42 26.95
C ASP A 265 -2.07 -1.44 26.63
N GLU A 266 -1.24 -1.59 27.67
CA GLU A 266 0.21 -1.72 27.53
C GLU A 266 0.61 -3.02 26.81
N GLY A 267 1.70 -2.96 26.03
CA GLY A 267 2.30 -4.13 25.36
C GLY A 267 1.68 -4.54 24.03
N VAL A 268 0.71 -3.78 23.51
CA VAL A 268 0.20 -3.95 22.14
C VAL A 268 1.14 -3.30 21.14
N ARG A 269 1.49 -4.03 20.08
CA ARG A 269 2.23 -3.51 18.93
C ARG A 269 1.29 -3.17 17.79
N GLU A 270 1.63 -2.08 17.13
CA GLU A 270 0.98 -1.64 15.89
C GLU A 270 1.74 -2.12 14.64
N LEU A 271 2.93 -2.69 14.86
CA LEU A 271 3.89 -2.98 13.80
C LEU A 271 3.53 -4.26 13.04
N GLY A 272 3.58 -4.23 11.70
CA GLY A 272 3.30 -5.37 10.83
C GLY A 272 1.85 -5.89 10.85
N GLY A 273 0.85 -5.03 11.12
CA GLY A 273 -0.56 -5.42 11.26
C GLY A 273 -1.52 -4.89 10.18
N GLY A 274 -1.00 -4.25 9.13
CA GLY A 274 -1.79 -3.70 8.03
C GLY A 274 -2.11 -4.73 6.94
N SER A 275 -3.25 -4.59 6.26
CA SER A 275 -3.57 -5.35 5.05
C SER A 275 -4.56 -4.63 4.13
N LEU A 276 -4.55 -4.98 2.84
CA LEU A 276 -5.56 -4.57 1.89
C LEU A 276 -6.79 -5.47 2.01
N ARG A 277 -7.92 -4.89 2.44
CA ARG A 277 -9.17 -5.62 2.66
C ARG A 277 -9.99 -5.77 1.40
N LEU A 278 -10.06 -4.72 0.58
CA LEU A 278 -10.81 -4.66 -0.66
C LEU A 278 -10.10 -3.77 -1.67
N PHE A 279 -10.10 -4.16 -2.94
CA PHE A 279 -9.62 -3.36 -4.06
C PHE A 279 -10.50 -3.59 -5.28
N ALA A 280 -10.98 -2.51 -5.89
CA ALA A 280 -11.85 -2.59 -7.04
C ALA A 280 -11.57 -1.47 -8.05
N ASP A 281 -11.34 -1.87 -9.30
CA ASP A 281 -11.31 -0.98 -10.45
C ASP A 281 -12.59 -1.19 -11.28
N GLY A 282 -13.46 -0.17 -11.26
CA GLY A 282 -14.70 -0.09 -12.03
C GLY A 282 -14.61 0.86 -13.23
N ALA A 283 -13.38 1.15 -13.70
CA ALA A 283 -13.03 2.18 -14.67
C ALA A 283 -13.34 3.60 -14.20
N TRP A 284 -14.57 4.09 -14.32
CA TRP A 284 -14.91 5.49 -14.00
C TRP A 284 -15.01 5.76 -12.48
N ALA A 285 -15.17 4.72 -11.68
CA ALA A 285 -15.15 4.77 -10.22
C ALA A 285 -14.36 3.58 -9.69
N LYS A 286 -13.51 3.84 -8.70
CA LYS A 286 -12.54 2.87 -8.17
C LYS A 286 -12.42 3.04 -6.67
N MET A 287 -12.06 1.97 -5.95
CA MET A 287 -11.88 2.03 -4.51
C MET A 287 -10.80 1.09 -3.99
N ALA A 288 -10.19 1.47 -2.86
CA ALA A 288 -9.34 0.60 -2.05
C ALA A 288 -9.71 0.76 -0.57
N CYS A 289 -9.79 -0.33 0.18
CA CYS A 289 -9.97 -0.33 1.63
C CYS A 289 -8.81 -1.06 2.27
N ALA A 290 -8.02 -0.35 3.07
CA ALA A 290 -6.94 -0.92 3.85
C ALA A 290 -7.30 -0.86 5.34
N GLY A 291 -6.90 -1.88 6.08
CA GLY A 291 -7.10 -1.97 7.52
C GLY A 291 -5.81 -2.22 8.28
N ALA A 292 -5.81 -1.89 9.56
CA ALA A 292 -4.75 -2.22 10.48
C ALA A 292 -5.34 -2.84 11.74
N SER A 293 -4.83 -4.01 12.10
CA SER A 293 -5.20 -4.77 13.29
C SER A 293 -4.05 -4.77 14.29
N THR A 294 -4.39 -4.81 15.57
CA THR A 294 -3.39 -4.93 16.65
C THR A 294 -2.97 -6.36 16.90
N ALA A 295 -1.71 -6.54 17.27
CA ALA A 295 -1.20 -7.78 17.82
C ALA A 295 -0.38 -7.55 19.08
N ARG A 296 -0.27 -8.60 19.88
CA ARG A 296 0.58 -8.67 21.04
C ARG A 296 1.66 -9.72 20.78
N ASP A 297 2.89 -9.41 21.19
CA ASP A 297 3.96 -10.40 21.20
C ASP A 297 3.74 -11.37 22.38
N VAL A 298 3.83 -12.66 22.11
CA VAL A 298 3.63 -13.74 23.08
C VAL A 298 4.80 -14.72 23.03
N ALA A 299 4.95 -15.53 24.07
CA ALA A 299 6.07 -16.46 24.13
C ALA A 299 6.07 -17.46 22.96
N ALA A 300 7.27 -17.85 22.53
CA ALA A 300 7.46 -18.98 21.63
C ALA A 300 6.78 -20.24 22.21
N PRO A 301 6.21 -21.12 21.35
CA PRO A 301 6.32 -21.11 19.89
C PRO A 301 5.30 -20.24 19.15
N ARG A 302 4.42 -19.50 19.84
CA ARG A 302 3.33 -18.74 19.18
C ARG A 302 3.77 -17.38 18.61
N LEU A 303 4.71 -16.69 19.25
CA LEU A 303 5.25 -15.37 18.89
C LEU A 303 4.27 -14.19 18.80
N HIS A 304 3.10 -14.35 18.17
CA HIS A 304 2.12 -13.29 18.00
C HIS A 304 0.70 -13.77 18.33
N GLU A 305 -0.10 -12.87 18.91
CA GLU A 305 -1.52 -13.04 19.15
C GLU A 305 -2.26 -11.83 18.57
N ILE A 306 -3.23 -12.05 17.68
CA ILE A 306 -4.11 -11.00 17.19
C ILE A 306 -5.09 -10.64 18.30
N VAL A 307 -5.17 -9.35 18.63
CA VAL A 307 -6.03 -8.85 19.71
C VAL A 307 -6.99 -7.80 19.18
N ASP A 308 -8.24 -7.86 19.62
CA ASP A 308 -9.31 -6.92 19.27
C ASP A 308 -9.35 -5.74 20.25
N GLN A 309 -8.24 -5.00 20.35
CA GLN A 309 -8.17 -3.76 21.14
C GLN A 309 -8.33 -2.51 20.28
N ARG A 310 -8.09 -2.67 18.98
CA ARG A 310 -8.08 -1.58 18.02
C ARG A 310 -8.35 -2.10 16.62
N ALA A 311 -9.32 -1.48 15.95
CA ALA A 311 -9.54 -1.62 14.53
C ALA A 311 -9.41 -0.24 13.88
N MET A 312 -8.60 -0.15 12.83
CA MET A 312 -8.59 1.01 11.94
C MET A 312 -8.80 0.58 10.51
N GLU A 313 -9.62 1.32 9.79
CA GLU A 313 -9.80 1.14 8.36
C GLU A 313 -9.83 2.48 7.67
N ARG A 314 -9.25 2.52 6.48
CA ARG A 314 -9.36 3.63 5.53
C ARG A 314 -9.84 3.08 4.20
N THR A 315 -11.01 3.55 3.79
CA THR A 315 -11.50 3.42 2.42
C THR A 315 -11.18 4.69 1.65
N ILE A 316 -10.55 4.55 0.50
CA ILE A 316 -10.41 5.62 -0.50
C ILE A 316 -11.21 5.26 -1.75
N ALA A 317 -11.74 6.26 -2.45
CA ALA A 317 -12.31 6.09 -3.78
C ALA A 317 -11.97 7.27 -4.69
N LEU A 318 -11.75 6.98 -5.98
CA LEU A 318 -11.50 7.97 -7.02
C LEU A 318 -12.62 7.86 -8.06
N VAL A 319 -13.36 8.94 -8.28
CA VAL A 319 -14.54 8.97 -9.15
C VAL A 319 -14.38 10.04 -10.22
N ASP A 320 -14.50 9.63 -11.48
CA ASP A 320 -14.32 10.51 -12.62
C ASP A 320 -15.53 11.43 -12.83
N ILE A 321 -15.24 12.73 -12.85
CA ILE A 321 -16.18 13.76 -13.28
C ILE A 321 -16.26 13.70 -14.81
N ASP A 322 -15.11 13.82 -15.46
CA ASP A 322 -14.90 13.73 -16.90
C ASP A 322 -13.48 13.20 -17.22
N ALA A 323 -12.98 13.43 -18.44
CA ALA A 323 -11.64 12.99 -18.84
C ALA A 323 -10.50 13.76 -18.14
N ALA A 324 -10.74 14.99 -17.68
CA ALA A 324 -9.77 15.92 -17.11
C ALA A 324 -9.91 16.11 -15.59
N ALA A 325 -11.03 15.70 -14.99
CA ALA A 325 -11.29 15.84 -13.56
C ALA A 325 -11.86 14.58 -12.89
N SER A 326 -11.43 14.36 -11.65
CA SER A 326 -11.96 13.35 -10.72
C SER A 326 -12.05 13.97 -9.33
N TYR A 327 -12.92 13.44 -8.47
CA TYR A 327 -12.89 13.73 -7.04
C TYR A 327 -12.47 12.49 -6.24
N GLY A 328 -11.80 12.73 -5.13
CA GLY A 328 -11.40 11.72 -4.17
C GLY A 328 -12.41 11.61 -3.03
N VAL A 329 -12.54 10.43 -2.45
CA VAL A 329 -13.26 10.18 -1.21
C VAL A 329 -12.31 9.49 -0.25
N THR A 330 -12.32 9.90 1.01
CA THR A 330 -11.64 9.20 2.10
C THR A 330 -12.61 8.97 3.25
N ILE A 331 -12.68 7.75 3.75
CA ILE A 331 -13.53 7.35 4.86
C ILE A 331 -12.69 6.55 5.84
N VAL A 332 -12.64 7.00 7.08
CA VAL A 332 -11.89 6.35 8.16
C VAL A 332 -12.87 5.80 9.19
N ARG A 333 -12.65 4.55 9.62
CA ARG A 333 -13.34 3.93 10.76
C ARG A 333 -12.34 3.55 11.83
N LEU A 334 -12.67 3.88 13.06
CA LEU A 334 -11.85 3.63 14.24
C LEU A 334 -12.69 2.97 15.31
N SER A 335 -12.17 1.92 15.94
CA SER A 335 -12.67 1.38 17.19
C SER A 335 -11.53 1.02 18.11
N GLY A 336 -11.66 1.30 19.41
CA GLY A 336 -10.65 1.04 20.43
C GLY A 336 -10.40 2.27 21.29
N GLY A 337 -9.68 2.10 22.40
CA GLY A 337 -9.24 3.20 23.28
C GLY A 337 -10.35 4.20 23.68
N THR A 338 -9.96 5.42 24.02
CA THR A 338 -10.86 6.51 24.44
C THR A 338 -10.76 7.75 23.56
N ASP A 339 -9.65 7.90 22.84
CA ASP A 339 -9.31 9.12 22.10
C ASP A 339 -8.91 8.78 20.67
N HIS A 340 -9.60 9.38 19.71
CA HIS A 340 -9.37 9.22 18.29
C HIS A 340 -8.95 10.55 17.67
N TYR A 341 -7.86 10.55 16.92
CA TYR A 341 -7.34 11.71 16.21
C TYR A 341 -7.24 11.43 14.72
N LEU A 342 -7.50 12.43 13.90
CA LEU A 342 -7.20 12.42 12.47
C LEU A 342 -6.59 13.75 12.07
N GLY A 343 -5.32 13.70 11.65
CA GLY A 343 -4.61 14.84 11.10
C GLY A 343 -4.89 15.02 9.62
N PHE A 344 -4.89 16.28 9.19
CA PHE A 344 -4.94 16.66 7.78
C PHE A 344 -4.22 17.99 7.61
N HIS A 345 -3.49 18.15 6.52
CA HIS A 345 -2.95 19.43 6.08
C HIS A 345 -3.03 19.56 4.56
N GLY A 346 -3.28 20.78 4.09
CA GLY A 346 -3.23 21.06 2.66
C GLY A 346 -1.80 21.15 2.12
N PRO A 347 -1.67 21.40 0.80
CA PRO A 347 -0.42 21.82 0.21
C PRO A 347 -0.02 23.22 0.71
N ARG A 348 1.17 23.68 0.34
CA ARG A 348 1.59 25.07 0.60
C ARG A 348 0.64 26.06 -0.07
N GLY A 349 0.07 26.94 0.73
CA GLY A 349 -0.96 27.86 0.30
C GLY A 349 -1.75 28.41 1.48
N GLU A 350 -2.59 29.40 1.18
CA GLU A 350 -3.58 29.89 2.14
C GLU A 350 -4.75 28.90 2.19
N GLY A 351 -5.07 28.39 3.39
CA GLY A 351 -6.22 27.52 3.62
C GLY A 351 -7.37 28.30 4.23
N THR A 352 -8.50 28.38 3.54
CA THR A 352 -9.68 29.15 3.96
C THR A 352 -10.82 28.21 4.35
N PRO A 353 -11.17 28.12 5.65
CA PRO A 353 -12.34 27.36 6.10
C PRO A 353 -13.66 28.06 5.73
N GLU A 354 -14.63 27.27 5.29
CA GLU A 354 -15.97 27.71 4.91
C GLU A 354 -17.05 26.87 5.61
N ALA A 355 -18.25 27.44 5.76
CA ALA A 355 -19.38 26.79 6.41
C ALA A 355 -19.12 26.25 7.83
N ILE A 356 -18.13 26.81 8.53
CA ILE A 356 -17.76 26.46 9.91
C ILE A 356 -17.65 27.72 10.77
N THR A 357 -18.16 27.65 12.01
CA THR A 357 -18.03 28.74 12.98
C THR A 357 -16.83 28.48 13.88
N LEU A 358 -15.75 29.23 13.65
CA LEU A 358 -14.50 29.10 14.39
C LEU A 358 -14.44 30.04 15.60
N GLN A 359 -13.94 29.51 16.72
CA GLN A 359 -13.59 30.28 17.91
C GLN A 359 -12.07 30.40 17.98
N GLN A 360 -11.56 31.63 17.84
CA GLN A 360 -10.14 31.89 17.96
C GLN A 360 -9.66 31.59 19.39
N GLN A 361 -8.57 30.83 19.52
CA GLN A 361 -7.92 30.60 20.79
C GLN A 361 -7.18 31.87 21.24
N SER A 362 -7.18 32.16 22.54
CA SER A 362 -6.59 33.39 23.11
C SER A 362 -5.07 33.53 22.95
N GLY A 363 -4.38 32.44 22.60
CA GLY A 363 -2.93 32.37 22.46
C GLY A 363 -2.45 30.91 22.39
N GLY A 364 -1.15 30.70 22.59
CA GLY A 364 -0.56 29.36 22.70
C GLY A 364 -0.58 28.55 21.40
N THR A 365 -0.75 27.24 21.55
CA THR A 365 -0.63 26.25 20.49
C THR A 365 -1.82 25.28 20.52
N LEU A 366 -1.86 24.30 19.61
CA LEU A 366 -2.93 23.30 19.59
C LEU A 366 -2.95 22.45 20.88
N ALA A 367 -1.81 22.35 21.57
CA ALA A 367 -1.68 21.71 22.87
C ALA A 367 -2.46 22.45 23.99
N GLY A 368 -2.72 23.75 23.82
CA GLY A 368 -3.52 24.55 24.75
C GLY A 368 -3.19 26.05 24.67
N SER A 369 -4.09 26.88 25.21
CA SER A 369 -3.94 28.35 25.19
C SER A 369 -2.71 28.86 25.95
N GLU A 370 -2.28 28.11 26.98
CA GLU A 370 -1.15 28.46 27.82
C GLU A 370 0.15 27.73 27.41
N ILE A 371 0.08 26.85 26.40
CA ILE A 371 1.24 26.07 25.96
C ILE A 371 1.98 26.85 24.88
N ALA A 372 3.22 27.23 25.19
CA ALA A 372 4.07 27.99 24.28
C ALA A 372 4.53 27.13 23.08
N TYR A 373 4.88 27.81 21.99
CA TYR A 373 5.53 27.16 20.85
C TYR A 373 6.86 26.53 21.27
N ASP A 374 7.15 25.31 20.84
CA ASP A 374 8.33 24.51 21.23
C ASP A 374 8.43 24.27 22.75
N ASP A 375 7.30 24.08 23.44
CA ASP A 375 7.31 23.61 24.84
C ASP A 375 7.74 22.15 24.92
N ARG A 376 9.06 21.95 24.96
CA ARG A 376 9.69 20.62 24.98
C ARG A 376 9.38 19.82 26.23
N LYS A 377 9.07 20.50 27.35
CA LYS A 377 8.70 19.80 28.58
C LYS A 377 7.32 19.16 28.38
N TRP A 378 6.36 19.93 27.91
CA TRP A 378 5.03 19.42 27.61
C TRP A 378 5.08 18.30 26.56
N ALA A 379 5.85 18.49 25.49
CA ALA A 379 6.02 17.50 24.43
C ALA A 379 6.62 16.17 24.96
N ALA A 380 7.58 16.23 25.88
CA ALA A 380 8.16 15.04 26.50
C ALA A 380 7.18 14.32 27.44
N GLU A 381 6.30 15.05 28.11
CA GLU A 381 5.24 14.51 28.97
C GLU A 381 4.05 13.96 28.16
N ASN A 382 3.88 14.40 26.90
CA ASN A 382 2.78 14.04 26.00
C ASN A 382 3.30 13.62 24.62
N PRO A 383 4.09 12.53 24.51
CA PRO A 383 4.80 12.16 23.29
C PRO A 383 3.88 11.90 22.09
N LEU A 384 2.65 11.42 22.33
CA LEU A 384 1.67 11.20 21.26
C LEU A 384 1.25 12.55 20.62
N GLN A 385 0.99 13.56 21.45
CA GLN A 385 0.53 14.88 21.04
C GLN A 385 1.66 15.91 20.89
N ALA A 386 2.93 15.49 20.99
CA ALA A 386 4.09 16.36 20.92
C ALA A 386 4.07 17.37 19.74
N PRO A 387 3.61 17.01 18.52
CA PRO A 387 3.49 17.95 17.41
C PRO A 387 2.61 19.17 17.69
N PHE A 388 1.63 19.04 18.61
CA PHE A 388 0.65 20.08 18.88
C PHE A 388 1.28 21.35 19.46
N THR A 389 2.49 21.25 20.03
CA THR A 389 3.30 22.39 20.49
C THR A 389 3.91 23.21 19.34
N TYR A 390 3.79 22.75 18.10
CA TYR A 390 4.31 23.43 16.91
C TYR A 390 3.19 23.90 15.96
N ILE A 391 1.93 23.65 16.31
CA ILE A 391 0.75 24.16 15.61
C ILE A 391 0.21 25.36 16.38
N TYR A 392 0.27 26.55 15.79
CA TYR A 392 -0.07 27.83 16.41
C TYR A 392 -1.14 28.58 15.62
N ASP A 393 -1.54 29.76 16.07
CA ASP A 393 -2.63 30.55 15.47
C ASP A 393 -3.93 29.71 15.38
N VAL A 394 -4.29 29.11 16.51
CA VAL A 394 -5.30 28.06 16.56
C VAL A 394 -6.70 28.65 16.68
N ALA A 395 -7.61 28.17 15.84
CA ALA A 395 -9.04 28.32 16.02
C ALA A 395 -9.70 26.95 16.19
N ARG A 396 -10.79 26.89 16.98
CA ARG A 396 -11.49 25.64 17.29
C ARG A 396 -12.95 25.69 16.91
N ALA A 397 -13.50 24.55 16.55
CA ALA A 397 -14.92 24.35 16.32
C ALA A 397 -15.33 22.93 16.70
N ARG A 398 -16.63 22.71 16.82
CA ARG A 398 -17.24 21.39 16.98
C ARG A 398 -18.37 21.24 15.93
N PRO A 399 -18.02 21.00 14.66
CA PRO A 399 -18.98 20.98 13.57
C PRO A 399 -20.03 19.86 13.77
N THR A 400 -21.28 20.17 13.44
CA THR A 400 -22.41 19.22 13.41
C THR A 400 -23.04 19.12 12.02
N THR A 401 -22.47 19.83 11.06
CA THR A 401 -22.89 19.88 9.65
C THR A 401 -21.62 19.87 8.78
N PRO A 402 -21.73 19.51 7.50
CA PRO A 402 -20.61 19.57 6.58
C PRO A 402 -19.98 20.96 6.53
N TRP A 403 -18.67 20.98 6.34
CA TRP A 403 -17.87 22.19 6.17
C TRP A 403 -16.75 21.91 5.18
N SER A 404 -16.01 22.95 4.76
CA SER A 404 -14.87 22.76 3.86
C SER A 404 -13.70 23.65 4.22
N ILE A 405 -12.54 23.30 3.71
CA ILE A 405 -11.36 24.17 3.68
C ILE A 405 -10.75 24.08 2.28
N ASP A 406 -10.46 25.26 1.73
CA ASP A 406 -9.97 25.44 0.37
C ASP A 406 -8.56 26.03 0.39
N TRP A 407 -7.62 25.36 -0.27
CA TRP A 407 -6.23 25.77 -0.37
C TRP A 407 -5.91 26.23 -1.78
N ALA A 408 -5.65 27.52 -1.95
CA ALA A 408 -5.05 28.05 -3.17
C ALA A 408 -3.53 27.81 -3.13
N LEU A 409 -2.94 27.21 -4.17
CA LEU A 409 -1.52 26.89 -4.17
C LEU A 409 -0.67 28.16 -4.17
N GLU A 410 0.34 28.23 -3.29
CA GLU A 410 1.14 29.45 -3.04
C GLU A 410 1.70 30.13 -4.31
N LYS A 411 2.17 29.34 -5.30
CA LYS A 411 2.71 29.84 -6.58
C LYS A 411 1.71 29.82 -7.74
N TYR A 412 0.58 29.15 -7.57
CA TYR A 412 -0.44 28.92 -8.60
C TYR A 412 -1.81 29.16 -7.99
N PRO A 413 -2.16 30.42 -7.65
CA PRO A 413 -3.34 30.72 -6.85
C PRO A 413 -4.66 30.39 -7.55
N ASP A 414 -4.65 30.19 -8.88
CA ASP A 414 -5.82 29.72 -9.64
C ASP A 414 -6.04 28.21 -9.52
N ILE A 415 -5.08 27.45 -8.98
CA ILE A 415 -5.18 26.01 -8.73
C ILE A 415 -5.48 25.80 -7.25
N HIS A 416 -6.51 25.01 -6.97
CA HIS A 416 -6.99 24.78 -5.63
C HIS A 416 -7.01 23.28 -5.30
N LEU A 417 -6.81 22.97 -4.02
CA LEU A 417 -7.26 21.72 -3.41
C LEU A 417 -8.33 22.07 -2.38
N ARG A 418 -9.48 21.40 -2.45
CA ARG A 418 -10.54 21.54 -1.46
C ARG A 418 -10.84 20.23 -0.77
N MET A 419 -10.99 20.29 0.55
CA MET A 419 -11.54 19.19 1.34
C MET A 419 -12.92 19.61 1.85
N HIS A 420 -13.94 18.81 1.54
CA HIS A 420 -15.24 18.85 2.20
C HIS A 420 -15.26 17.80 3.31
N ASP A 421 -15.39 18.21 4.56
CA ASP A 421 -15.63 17.31 5.67
C ASP A 421 -17.14 17.05 5.80
N ILE A 422 -17.52 15.77 5.80
CA ILE A 422 -18.92 15.33 5.86
C ILE A 422 -19.46 15.37 7.29
N ALA A 423 -18.57 15.37 8.29
CA ALA A 423 -18.84 15.31 9.72
C ALA A 423 -19.84 14.20 10.11
N PRO A 424 -19.61 12.93 9.72
CA PRO A 424 -20.55 11.83 9.97
C PRO A 424 -20.74 11.53 11.46
N ASP A 425 -19.70 11.78 12.26
CA ASP A 425 -19.75 11.82 13.71
C ASP A 425 -19.25 13.19 14.19
N THR A 426 -19.79 13.68 15.31
CA THR A 426 -19.33 14.94 15.90
C THR A 426 -17.94 14.77 16.51
N ALA A 427 -16.97 15.55 16.02
CA ALA A 427 -15.62 15.66 16.56
C ALA A 427 -15.27 17.14 16.81
N ASP A 428 -14.38 17.41 17.75
CA ASP A 428 -13.75 18.72 17.87
C ASP A 428 -12.71 18.88 16.76
N VAL A 429 -12.60 20.08 16.20
CA VAL A 429 -11.62 20.40 15.16
C VAL A 429 -10.78 21.59 15.61
N GLY A 430 -9.47 21.40 15.63
CA GLY A 430 -8.51 22.50 15.75
C GLY A 430 -7.90 22.82 14.39
N ILE A 431 -7.96 24.07 13.96
CA ILE A 431 -7.32 24.56 12.73
C ILE A 431 -6.20 25.51 13.14
N GLY A 432 -5.00 25.34 12.59
CA GLY A 432 -3.86 26.19 12.90
C GLY A 432 -2.71 26.05 11.92
N LYS A 433 -1.69 26.90 12.06
CA LYS A 433 -0.48 26.90 11.24
C LYS A 433 0.60 26.05 11.88
N GLY A 434 1.19 25.14 11.12
CA GLY A 434 2.29 24.28 11.56
C GLY A 434 3.53 24.49 10.70
N LYS A 435 4.70 24.43 11.31
CA LYS A 435 6.00 24.53 10.65
C LYS A 435 7.04 23.69 11.38
N PRO A 436 8.09 23.21 10.70
CA PRO A 436 9.04 22.33 11.35
C PRO A 436 9.86 23.09 12.41
N PRO A 437 10.13 22.45 13.55
CA PRO A 437 10.96 23.02 14.61
C PRO A 437 12.45 23.06 14.26
N GLY A 438 13.20 23.92 14.95
CA GLY A 438 14.67 24.03 14.78
C GLY A 438 15.16 25.20 13.92
N GLY A 439 14.27 26.02 13.37
CA GLY A 439 14.62 27.23 12.59
C GLY A 439 14.61 26.99 11.08
N GLY A 440 14.74 28.07 10.29
CA GLY A 440 14.81 28.00 8.82
C GLY A 440 13.48 28.08 8.06
N ASN A 441 12.33 27.98 8.74
CA ASN A 441 10.95 28.02 8.19
C ASN A 441 10.83 27.57 6.72
N PRO A 442 11.23 26.31 6.40
CA PRO A 442 11.25 25.83 5.02
C PRO A 442 9.84 25.78 4.41
N TYR A 443 8.83 25.58 5.25
CA TYR A 443 7.41 25.63 4.92
C TYR A 443 6.57 26.01 6.14
N GLU A 444 5.35 26.49 5.88
CA GLU A 444 4.28 26.64 6.85
C GLU A 444 2.99 26.13 6.20
N LEU A 445 2.29 25.23 6.89
CA LEU A 445 1.07 24.58 6.38
C LEU A 445 -0.10 24.86 7.32
N VAL A 446 -1.31 24.89 6.77
CA VAL A 446 -2.54 24.92 7.57
C VAL A 446 -2.97 23.49 7.86
N PHE A 447 -2.98 23.14 9.14
CA PHE A 447 -3.42 21.86 9.69
C PHE A 447 -4.86 21.93 10.18
N THR A 448 -5.58 20.84 10.02
CA THR A 448 -6.83 20.56 10.73
C THR A 448 -6.66 19.25 11.49
N ILE A 449 -6.85 19.28 12.81
CA ILE A 449 -6.79 18.09 13.65
C ILE A 449 -8.19 17.82 14.19
N HIS A 450 -8.78 16.70 13.76
CA HIS A 450 -10.01 16.18 14.33
C HIS A 450 -9.67 15.39 15.61
N HIS A 451 -10.46 15.60 16.66
CA HIS A 451 -10.36 14.87 17.91
C HIS A 451 -11.75 14.45 18.38
N ARG A 452 -11.93 13.14 18.58
CA ARG A 452 -13.11 12.60 19.25
C ARG A 452 -12.68 11.87 20.51
N ARG A 453 -13.31 12.25 21.62
CA ARG A 453 -13.12 11.63 22.93
C ARG A 453 -14.40 10.95 23.38
N ALA A 454 -14.27 9.74 23.92
CA ALA A 454 -15.33 9.03 24.63
C ALA A 454 -15.00 8.96 26.13
N ASP A 455 -16.04 8.86 26.96
CA ASP A 455 -15.88 8.70 28.41
C ASP A 455 -15.44 7.27 28.79
N GLU A 456 -15.79 6.28 27.96
CA GLU A 456 -15.49 4.87 28.15
C GLU A 456 -14.94 4.25 26.86
N ALA A 457 -14.11 3.20 27.02
CA ALA A 457 -13.57 2.40 25.92
C ALA A 457 -14.45 1.14 25.65
N PRO A 458 -14.49 0.61 24.41
CA PRO A 458 -13.85 1.16 23.21
C PRO A 458 -14.66 2.30 22.60
N ALA A 459 -13.98 3.42 22.29
CA ALA A 459 -14.54 4.46 21.46
C ALA A 459 -14.78 3.93 20.03
N GLN A 460 -15.76 4.51 19.32
CA GLN A 460 -15.99 4.26 17.90
C GLN A 460 -16.15 5.59 17.17
N SER A 461 -15.51 5.75 16.01
CA SER A 461 -15.55 7.01 15.26
C SER A 461 -15.44 6.78 13.77
N ARG A 462 -16.12 7.66 13.04
CA ARG A 462 -16.10 7.75 11.59
C ARG A 462 -15.67 9.16 11.21
N PHE A 463 -14.77 9.25 10.24
CA PHE A 463 -14.43 10.49 9.55
C PHE A 463 -14.62 10.28 8.06
N ALA A 464 -15.13 11.26 7.35
CA ALA A 464 -15.36 11.14 5.92
C ALA A 464 -15.17 12.50 5.24
N SER A 465 -14.42 12.49 4.14
CA SER A 465 -14.12 13.71 3.39
C SER A 465 -14.18 13.46 1.88
N VAL A 466 -14.55 14.49 1.13
CA VAL A 466 -14.46 14.56 -0.33
C VAL A 466 -13.37 15.55 -0.72
N LEU A 467 -12.52 15.15 -1.65
CA LEU A 467 -11.40 15.94 -2.14
C LEU A 467 -11.63 16.32 -3.60
N GLU A 468 -11.47 17.60 -3.94
CA GLU A 468 -11.43 18.04 -5.33
C GLU A 468 -10.20 18.91 -5.59
N CYS A 469 -9.60 18.72 -6.76
CA CYS A 469 -8.63 19.65 -7.30
C CYS A 469 -9.24 20.33 -8.53
N TYR A 470 -9.18 21.65 -8.57
CA TYR A 470 -9.76 22.43 -9.66
C TYR A 470 -8.86 23.62 -10.02
N GLU A 471 -9.17 24.22 -11.16
CA GLU A 471 -8.52 25.45 -11.63
C GLU A 471 -9.59 26.46 -12.03
N GLY A 472 -9.51 27.66 -11.49
CA GLY A 472 -10.59 28.64 -11.58
C GLY A 472 -11.76 28.27 -10.68
N GLU A 473 -12.80 27.63 -11.23
CA GLU A 473 -14.05 27.35 -10.53
C GLU A 473 -14.16 25.88 -10.09
N PRO A 474 -14.70 25.59 -8.90
CA PRO A 474 -14.91 24.24 -8.42
C PRO A 474 -15.98 23.49 -9.23
N ALA A 475 -15.79 22.19 -9.40
CA ALA A 475 -16.79 21.33 -10.06
C ALA A 475 -17.87 20.88 -9.07
N ILE A 476 -17.50 20.60 -7.83
CA ILE A 476 -18.42 20.22 -6.77
C ILE A 476 -19.10 21.46 -6.23
N THR A 477 -20.42 21.53 -6.40
CA THR A 477 -21.22 22.64 -5.85
C THR A 477 -21.71 22.35 -4.44
N GLN A 478 -21.85 21.07 -4.07
CA GLN A 478 -22.34 20.69 -2.75
C GLN A 478 -21.97 19.23 -2.42
N VAL A 479 -21.65 18.98 -1.14
CA VAL A 479 -21.60 17.64 -0.54
C VAL A 479 -22.66 17.58 0.56
N ARG A 480 -23.56 16.59 0.51
CA ARG A 480 -24.64 16.44 1.51
C ARG A 480 -24.66 15.02 2.12
N PRO A 481 -24.57 14.87 3.45
CA PRO A 481 -24.84 13.61 4.12
C PRO A 481 -26.26 13.16 3.85
N ILE A 482 -26.46 11.85 3.73
CA ILE A 482 -27.78 11.24 3.52
C ILE A 482 -28.06 10.31 4.69
N GLN A 483 -29.30 10.35 5.20
CA GLN A 483 -29.72 9.40 6.22
C GLN A 483 -29.85 7.98 5.65
N VAL A 484 -29.30 7.02 6.40
CA VAL A 484 -29.36 5.60 6.04
C VAL A 484 -30.15 4.85 7.10
N SER A 485 -31.20 4.18 6.68
CA SER A 485 -31.83 3.12 7.46
C SER A 485 -31.10 1.80 7.17
N SER A 486 -30.68 1.11 8.22
CA SER A 486 -29.98 -0.17 8.09
C SER A 486 -30.32 -1.07 9.27
N ASN A 487 -30.10 -2.37 9.07
CA ASN A 487 -30.22 -3.36 10.14
C ASN A 487 -28.88 -3.55 10.91
N GLY A 488 -27.84 -2.77 10.59
CA GLY A 488 -26.51 -2.84 11.21
C GLY A 488 -26.32 -1.82 12.35
N GLY A 489 -25.38 -2.09 13.27
CA GLY A 489 -25.10 -1.24 14.43
C GLY A 489 -23.72 -0.55 14.42
N ALA A 490 -23.60 0.58 15.13
CA ALA A 490 -22.36 1.25 15.58
C ALA A 490 -21.17 1.34 14.57
N MET A 491 -19.96 0.80 14.79
CA MET A 491 -18.83 0.84 13.81
C MET A 491 -19.21 0.33 12.40
N GLN A 492 -20.21 -0.54 12.33
CA GLN A 492 -20.77 -1.08 11.10
C GLN A 492 -21.80 -0.14 10.45
N ALA A 493 -22.11 0.99 11.09
CA ALA A 493 -23.05 1.98 10.61
C ALA A 493 -22.61 2.48 9.22
N PRO A 494 -23.46 2.33 8.21
CA PRO A 494 -23.18 2.81 6.86
C PRO A 494 -22.94 4.32 6.85
N ILE A 495 -22.16 4.76 5.87
CA ILE A 495 -22.02 6.16 5.53
C ILE A 495 -22.57 6.34 4.12
N ALA A 496 -23.47 7.31 3.95
CA ALA A 496 -23.93 7.73 2.64
C ALA A 496 -23.94 9.25 2.52
N PHE A 497 -23.60 9.74 1.34
CA PHE A 497 -23.62 11.16 1.01
C PHE A 497 -23.73 11.35 -0.51
N GLU A 498 -24.24 12.50 -0.92
CA GLU A 498 -24.27 12.91 -2.32
C GLU A 498 -23.21 13.97 -2.59
N VAL A 499 -22.55 13.83 -3.74
CA VAL A 499 -21.67 14.82 -4.35
C VAL A 499 -22.43 15.42 -5.55
N VAL A 500 -22.70 16.71 -5.49
CA VAL A 500 -23.46 17.44 -6.51
C VAL A 500 -22.49 18.20 -7.42
N ILE A 501 -22.57 17.95 -8.73
CA ILE A 501 -21.69 18.47 -9.77
C ILE A 501 -22.57 19.04 -10.89
N GLY A 502 -22.98 20.31 -10.78
CA GLY A 502 -23.95 20.90 -11.70
C GLY A 502 -25.29 20.17 -11.67
N ASP A 503 -25.71 19.56 -12.79
CA ASP A 503 -26.92 18.74 -12.90
C ASP A 503 -26.70 17.24 -12.62
N ARG A 504 -25.43 16.85 -12.35
CA ARG A 504 -25.05 15.51 -11.92
C ARG A 504 -25.10 15.38 -10.41
N VAL A 505 -25.58 14.24 -9.93
CA VAL A 505 -25.57 13.85 -8.53
C VAL A 505 -25.02 12.44 -8.42
N ASP A 506 -23.92 12.29 -7.67
CA ASP A 506 -23.36 10.99 -7.34
C ASP A 506 -23.70 10.67 -5.88
N THR A 507 -24.44 9.59 -5.63
CA THR A 507 -24.63 9.05 -4.28
C THR A 507 -23.60 7.98 -3.99
N ILE A 508 -22.80 8.19 -2.94
CA ILE A 508 -21.82 7.23 -2.44
C ILE A 508 -22.44 6.54 -1.23
N VAL A 509 -22.34 5.21 -1.18
CA VAL A 509 -22.73 4.41 -0.02
C VAL A 509 -21.60 3.45 0.33
N GLN A 510 -21.18 3.44 1.59
CA GLN A 510 -20.14 2.53 2.06
C GLN A 510 -20.58 1.83 3.35
N CYS A 511 -20.44 0.52 3.36
CA CYS A 511 -20.77 -0.38 4.47
C CYS A 511 -19.52 -1.17 4.86
N HIS A 512 -19.25 -1.27 6.16
CA HIS A 512 -18.15 -2.11 6.66
C HIS A 512 -18.50 -3.60 6.52
N ASP A 513 -19.73 -3.99 6.87
CA ASP A 513 -20.24 -5.34 6.65
C ASP A 513 -21.05 -5.38 5.34
N PRO A 514 -20.56 -6.06 4.29
CA PRO A 514 -21.23 -6.12 2.99
C PRO A 514 -22.56 -6.89 3.02
N SER A 515 -22.84 -7.67 4.07
CA SER A 515 -24.10 -8.39 4.22
C SER A 515 -25.24 -7.49 4.73
N VAL A 516 -24.91 -6.33 5.32
CA VAL A 516 -25.90 -5.39 5.83
C VAL A 516 -26.62 -4.73 4.66
N SER A 517 -27.95 -4.89 4.66
CA SER A 517 -28.81 -4.18 3.72
C SER A 517 -29.07 -2.75 4.20
N VAL A 518 -28.92 -1.81 3.28
CA VAL A 518 -29.06 -0.38 3.54
C VAL A 518 -30.08 0.25 2.61
N MET A 519 -30.82 1.21 3.14
CA MET A 519 -31.76 2.02 2.38
C MET A 519 -31.56 3.49 2.74
N THR A 520 -31.20 4.28 1.75
CA THR A 520 -31.03 5.73 1.86
C THR A 520 -32.39 6.43 1.78
N GLU A 521 -32.51 7.61 2.39
CA GLU A 521 -33.71 8.45 2.26
C GLU A 521 -33.98 8.93 0.81
N THR A 522 -32.99 8.82 -0.09
CA THR A 522 -33.12 9.12 -1.51
C THR A 522 -33.62 7.93 -2.35
N GLY A 523 -33.92 6.79 -1.71
CA GLY A 523 -34.49 5.60 -2.34
C GLY A 523 -33.47 4.64 -2.96
N ILE A 524 -32.17 4.85 -2.71
CA ILE A 524 -31.14 3.87 -3.07
C ILE A 524 -31.11 2.77 -2.02
N ALA A 525 -31.25 1.52 -2.46
CA ALA A 525 -31.04 0.33 -1.64
C ALA A 525 -29.76 -0.41 -2.06
N MET A 526 -28.96 -0.85 -1.10
CA MET A 526 -27.74 -1.60 -1.38
C MET A 526 -27.56 -2.76 -0.40
N THR A 527 -27.00 -3.85 -0.89
CA THR A 527 -26.37 -4.91 -0.09
C THR A 527 -24.99 -5.14 -0.69
N GLY A 528 -23.95 -4.62 -0.03
CA GLY A 528 -22.57 -4.69 -0.49
C GLY A 528 -21.63 -3.76 0.29
N ALA A 529 -20.33 -3.85 0.04
CA ALA A 529 -19.34 -3.05 0.76
C ALA A 529 -19.30 -1.59 0.30
N PHE A 530 -19.42 -1.36 -1.01
CA PHE A 530 -19.32 -0.01 -1.58
C PHE A 530 -20.17 0.14 -2.84
N GLY A 531 -20.83 1.29 -2.97
CA GLY A 531 -21.64 1.63 -4.13
C GLY A 531 -21.54 3.09 -4.53
N VAL A 532 -21.56 3.35 -5.84
CA VAL A 532 -21.69 4.69 -6.41
C VAL A 532 -22.88 4.68 -7.37
N TRP A 533 -23.83 5.58 -7.18
CA TRP A 533 -24.98 5.78 -8.06
C TRP A 533 -24.96 7.19 -8.64
N SER A 534 -24.71 7.30 -9.94
CA SER A 534 -24.59 8.58 -10.65
C SER A 534 -25.84 8.87 -11.47
N GLU A 535 -26.41 10.05 -11.27
CA GLU A 535 -27.58 10.56 -12.01
C GLU A 535 -27.27 11.89 -12.68
N VAL A 536 -27.87 12.14 -13.83
CA VAL A 536 -27.86 13.44 -14.52
C VAL A 536 -29.31 13.83 -14.80
N GLY A 537 -29.74 15.00 -14.34
CA GLY A 537 -31.14 15.45 -14.48
C GLY A 537 -32.15 14.45 -13.88
N GLY A 538 -31.76 13.74 -12.81
CA GLY A 538 -32.59 12.72 -12.14
C GLY A 538 -32.69 11.38 -12.86
N ARG A 539 -31.94 11.16 -13.94
CA ARG A 539 -31.87 9.87 -14.64
C ARG A 539 -30.55 9.18 -14.34
N MET A 540 -30.62 7.89 -14.04
CA MET A 540 -29.43 7.06 -13.84
C MET A 540 -28.53 7.12 -15.08
N ARG A 541 -27.24 7.43 -14.85
CA ARG A 541 -26.19 7.48 -15.86
C ARG A 541 -25.21 6.33 -15.69
N ARG A 542 -24.66 6.15 -14.47
CA ARG A 542 -23.67 5.12 -14.16
C ARG A 542 -23.90 4.57 -12.76
N ALA A 543 -23.53 3.32 -12.53
CA ALA A 543 -23.52 2.75 -11.19
C ALA A 543 -22.38 1.73 -11.03
N LEU A 544 -21.81 1.70 -9.82
CA LEU A 544 -20.78 0.76 -9.40
C LEU A 544 -21.26 0.07 -8.12
N LEU A 545 -21.10 -1.25 -8.05
CA LEU A 545 -21.28 -2.08 -6.86
C LEU A 545 -20.03 -2.93 -6.64
N VAL A 546 -19.50 -2.93 -5.42
CA VAL A 546 -18.31 -3.68 -5.01
C VAL A 546 -18.65 -4.58 -3.81
N ASP A 547 -18.22 -5.83 -3.90
CA ASP A 547 -18.42 -6.89 -2.89
C ASP A 547 -19.87 -6.92 -2.39
N GLY A 548 -20.81 -7.07 -3.32
CA GLY A 548 -22.23 -6.87 -3.04
C GLY A 548 -23.16 -7.65 -3.96
N LEU A 549 -24.38 -7.82 -3.48
CA LEU A 549 -25.47 -8.54 -4.15
C LEU A 549 -26.36 -7.62 -4.97
N SER A 550 -26.63 -6.41 -4.49
CA SER A 550 -27.54 -5.49 -5.18
C SER A 550 -27.26 -4.02 -4.92
N LEU A 551 -27.53 -3.20 -5.93
CA LEU A 551 -27.62 -1.74 -5.85
C LEU A 551 -28.80 -1.30 -6.71
N THR A 552 -29.80 -0.68 -6.09
CA THR A 552 -31.09 -0.41 -6.73
C THR A 552 -31.60 1.00 -6.43
N LYS A 553 -32.33 1.58 -7.39
CA LYS A 553 -33.12 2.79 -7.20
C LYS A 553 -34.29 2.80 -8.19
N GLY A 554 -35.52 2.88 -7.69
CA GLY A 554 -36.72 2.76 -8.51
C GLY A 554 -36.75 1.41 -9.27
N ASP A 555 -36.93 1.45 -10.58
CA ASP A 555 -37.03 0.26 -11.44
C ASP A 555 -35.66 -0.25 -11.95
N VAL A 556 -34.56 0.41 -11.57
CA VAL A 556 -33.21 0.05 -12.03
C VAL A 556 -32.49 -0.70 -10.92
N ALA A 557 -31.94 -1.86 -11.26
CA ALA A 557 -31.19 -2.71 -10.35
C ALA A 557 -29.91 -3.22 -11.01
N LEU A 558 -28.79 -3.08 -10.29
CA LEU A 558 -27.58 -3.86 -10.52
C LEU A 558 -27.64 -5.03 -9.53
N ALA A 559 -27.43 -6.25 -10.03
CA ALA A 559 -27.44 -7.46 -9.22
C ALA A 559 -26.25 -8.35 -9.54
N ALA A 560 -25.74 -9.03 -8.51
CA ALA A 560 -24.75 -10.09 -8.62
C ALA A 560 -25.29 -11.36 -7.96
N GLU A 561 -24.86 -12.53 -8.44
CA GLU A 561 -25.29 -13.82 -7.89
C GLU A 561 -24.72 -14.07 -6.47
N GLN A 562 -23.54 -13.52 -6.19
CA GLN A 562 -22.83 -13.58 -4.92
C GLN A 562 -22.05 -12.27 -4.72
N PRO A 563 -21.72 -11.85 -3.48
CA PRO A 563 -20.93 -10.63 -3.26
C PRO A 563 -19.46 -10.81 -3.66
N SER A 564 -18.92 -12.01 -3.43
CA SER A 564 -17.55 -12.40 -3.74
C SER A 564 -17.50 -13.88 -4.12
N TYR A 565 -16.46 -14.27 -4.84
CA TYR A 565 -16.04 -15.66 -4.86
C TYR A 565 -15.21 -15.95 -3.61
N VAL A 566 -15.51 -17.05 -2.93
CA VAL A 566 -14.75 -17.56 -1.79
C VAL A 566 -14.41 -19.03 -2.05
N GLY A 567 -13.13 -19.37 -1.96
CA GLY A 567 -12.64 -20.73 -2.12
C GLY A 567 -11.48 -21.04 -1.19
N THR A 568 -11.10 -22.30 -1.13
CA THR A 568 -9.93 -22.80 -0.39
C THR A 568 -8.88 -23.29 -1.38
N ILE A 569 -7.60 -22.98 -1.12
CA ILE A 569 -6.47 -23.51 -1.88
C ILE A 569 -6.35 -25.02 -1.59
N ALA A 570 -6.68 -25.84 -2.57
CA ALA A 570 -6.60 -27.30 -2.50
C ALA A 570 -5.21 -27.84 -2.87
N SER A 571 -4.50 -27.15 -3.76
CA SER A 571 -3.10 -27.44 -4.10
C SER A 571 -2.38 -26.18 -4.57
N ALA A 572 -1.06 -26.16 -4.43
CA ALA A 572 -0.20 -25.08 -4.89
C ALA A 572 0.98 -25.64 -5.69
N ASP A 573 1.20 -25.09 -6.87
CA ASP A 573 2.41 -25.23 -7.68
C ASP A 573 3.15 -23.89 -7.60
N PHE A 574 3.95 -23.74 -6.55
CA PHE A 574 4.63 -22.49 -6.22
C PHE A 574 5.58 -22.04 -7.33
N ALA A 575 6.29 -22.99 -7.97
CA ALA A 575 7.26 -22.70 -9.02
C ALA A 575 6.61 -22.05 -10.25
N ASN A 576 5.36 -22.41 -10.55
CA ASN A 576 4.61 -21.82 -11.66
C ASN A 576 3.58 -20.77 -11.21
N ARG A 577 3.62 -20.32 -9.94
CA ARG A 577 2.68 -19.35 -9.34
C ARG A 577 1.21 -19.76 -9.48
N LYS A 578 0.93 -21.07 -9.43
CA LYS A 578 -0.41 -21.62 -9.67
C LYS A 578 -1.01 -22.20 -8.40
N VAL A 579 -2.29 -21.93 -8.18
CA VAL A 579 -3.07 -22.54 -7.10
C VAL A 579 -4.34 -23.15 -7.66
N THR A 580 -4.72 -24.34 -7.20
CA THR A 580 -6.04 -24.92 -7.49
C THR A 580 -6.99 -24.58 -6.35
N VAL A 581 -8.12 -23.97 -6.67
CA VAL A 581 -9.12 -23.50 -5.70
C VAL A 581 -10.42 -24.31 -5.79
N GLN A 582 -11.03 -24.54 -4.63
CA GLN A 582 -12.30 -25.26 -4.49
C GLN A 582 -13.28 -24.50 -3.57
N PRO A 583 -14.59 -24.48 -3.87
CA PRO A 583 -15.21 -24.98 -5.10
C PRO A 583 -14.76 -24.15 -6.32
N ALA A 584 -14.84 -24.74 -7.53
CA ALA A 584 -14.58 -23.97 -8.74
C ALA A 584 -15.63 -22.84 -8.87
N PRO A 585 -15.23 -21.60 -9.22
CA PRO A 585 -16.17 -20.52 -9.51
C PRO A 585 -17.04 -20.91 -10.71
N ALA A 586 -18.31 -20.51 -10.70
CA ALA A 586 -19.24 -20.78 -11.81
C ALA A 586 -18.77 -20.19 -13.15
N ASN A 587 -18.03 -19.08 -13.10
CA ASN A 587 -17.45 -18.43 -14.27
C ASN A 587 -16.00 -17.97 -13.97
N PRO A 588 -15.01 -18.86 -14.14
CA PRO A 588 -13.61 -18.58 -13.80
C PRO A 588 -13.03 -17.37 -14.51
N VAL A 589 -13.37 -17.14 -15.79
CA VAL A 589 -12.78 -16.05 -16.57
C VAL A 589 -13.11 -14.66 -16.00
N ARG A 590 -14.16 -14.53 -15.18
CA ARG A 590 -14.49 -13.28 -14.48
C ARG A 590 -13.50 -12.92 -13.37
N LEU A 591 -12.69 -13.86 -12.91
CA LEU A 591 -11.65 -13.63 -11.90
C LEU A 591 -10.36 -13.06 -12.51
N LEU A 592 -10.16 -13.16 -13.83
CA LEU A 592 -8.97 -12.63 -14.48
C LEU A 592 -8.85 -11.10 -14.28
N GLY A 593 -7.65 -10.65 -13.91
CA GLY A 593 -7.36 -9.24 -13.63
C GLY A 593 -7.98 -8.72 -12.33
N ARG A 594 -8.48 -9.61 -11.45
CA ARG A 594 -9.07 -9.23 -10.16
C ARG A 594 -8.08 -9.41 -9.01
N HIS A 595 -8.28 -8.58 -7.98
CA HIS A 595 -7.65 -8.72 -6.67
C HIS A 595 -8.12 -10.01 -5.99
N ALA A 596 -7.17 -10.86 -5.63
CA ALA A 596 -7.37 -12.00 -4.76
C ALA A 596 -6.77 -11.70 -3.39
N ARG A 597 -7.62 -11.66 -2.37
CA ARG A 597 -7.18 -11.60 -0.98
C ARG A 597 -7.07 -13.02 -0.44
N ILE A 598 -5.88 -13.40 0.03
CA ILE A 598 -5.60 -14.73 0.56
C ILE A 598 -5.40 -14.61 2.08
N THR A 599 -6.20 -15.34 2.84
CA THR A 599 -6.20 -15.28 4.30
C THR A 599 -6.08 -16.65 4.94
N SER A 600 -5.54 -16.67 6.15
CA SER A 600 -5.46 -17.86 6.98
C SER A 600 -5.95 -17.53 8.39
N GLU A 601 -6.65 -18.47 9.03
CA GLU A 601 -7.03 -18.31 10.44
C GLU A 601 -5.82 -18.17 11.38
N PHE A 602 -4.64 -18.59 10.91
CA PHE A 602 -3.35 -18.46 11.59
C PHE A 602 -2.64 -17.11 11.34
N GLY A 603 -3.34 -16.13 10.76
CA GLY A 603 -2.92 -14.73 10.74
C GLY A 603 -2.25 -14.22 9.47
N ASN A 604 -2.22 -15.01 8.39
CA ASN A 604 -1.83 -14.53 7.06
C ASN A 604 -2.95 -13.70 6.43
N ASP A 605 -2.59 -12.61 5.77
CA ASP A 605 -3.50 -11.74 5.02
C ASP A 605 -2.68 -11.03 3.93
N CYS A 606 -2.72 -11.55 2.70
CA CYS A 606 -1.96 -11.02 1.58
C CYS A 606 -2.82 -10.85 0.32
N SER A 607 -2.30 -10.08 -0.64
CA SER A 607 -3.00 -9.74 -1.88
C SER A 607 -2.20 -10.12 -3.11
N HIS A 608 -2.87 -10.72 -4.09
CA HIS A 608 -2.32 -11.07 -5.39
C HIS A 608 -3.25 -10.63 -6.53
N LEU A 609 -2.70 -10.33 -7.69
CA LEU A 609 -3.45 -10.18 -8.93
C LEU A 609 -3.57 -11.54 -9.62
N ILE A 610 -4.78 -11.88 -10.07
CA ILE A 610 -5.01 -13.08 -10.89
C ILE A 610 -4.67 -12.75 -12.35
N VAL A 611 -3.63 -13.38 -12.89
CA VAL A 611 -3.13 -13.15 -14.26
C VAL A 611 -3.45 -14.31 -15.22
N GLY A 612 -3.93 -15.43 -14.69
CA GLY A 612 -4.36 -16.58 -15.48
C GLY A 612 -5.45 -17.39 -14.77
N VAL A 613 -6.30 -18.03 -15.56
CA VAL A 613 -7.43 -18.84 -15.08
C VAL A 613 -7.64 -20.02 -16.01
N GLU A 614 -7.71 -21.22 -15.44
CA GLU A 614 -7.96 -22.46 -16.15
C GLU A 614 -8.94 -23.32 -15.35
N GLN A 615 -9.97 -23.84 -16.02
CA GLN A 615 -10.89 -24.80 -15.40
C GLN A 615 -10.26 -26.20 -15.49
N SER A 616 -10.29 -26.95 -14.38
CA SER A 616 -9.88 -28.36 -14.36
C SER A 616 -10.96 -29.23 -13.72
N ASP A 617 -10.83 -30.55 -13.85
CA ASP A 617 -11.71 -31.51 -13.18
C ASP A 617 -11.55 -31.45 -11.63
N ALA A 618 -10.40 -30.97 -11.16
CA ALA A 618 -10.07 -30.87 -9.74
C ALA A 618 -10.48 -29.52 -9.11
N GLY A 619 -10.98 -28.56 -9.89
CA GLY A 619 -11.31 -27.22 -9.40
C GLY A 619 -11.06 -26.14 -10.44
N CYS A 620 -10.61 -24.97 -10.00
CA CYS A 620 -10.11 -23.94 -10.91
C CYS A 620 -8.66 -23.62 -10.57
N VAL A 621 -7.80 -23.60 -11.58
CA VAL A 621 -6.40 -23.19 -11.44
C VAL A 621 -6.33 -21.68 -11.68
N LEU A 622 -5.76 -20.96 -10.72
CA LEU A 622 -5.46 -19.54 -10.83
C LEU A 622 -3.94 -19.38 -10.95
N GLU A 623 -3.47 -18.59 -11.91
CA GLU A 623 -2.10 -18.09 -11.93
C GLU A 623 -2.07 -16.71 -11.27
N LEU A 624 -1.18 -16.56 -10.29
CA LEU A 624 -0.96 -15.33 -9.54
C LEU A 624 0.27 -14.59 -10.11
N GLU A 625 0.25 -13.26 -10.00
CA GLU A 625 1.26 -12.39 -10.62
C GLU A 625 2.67 -12.59 -10.06
N LEU A 626 2.80 -12.70 -8.74
CA LEU A 626 4.09 -12.65 -8.05
C LEU A 626 4.65 -14.04 -7.73
N ASP A 627 5.98 -14.15 -7.75
CA ASP A 627 6.69 -15.29 -7.15
C ASP A 627 6.32 -15.36 -5.65
N PRO A 628 5.76 -16.49 -5.16
CA PRO A 628 5.26 -16.57 -3.79
C PRO A 628 6.36 -16.67 -2.73
N ARG A 629 7.65 -16.75 -3.08
CA ARG A 629 8.75 -16.85 -2.11
C ARG A 629 8.91 -15.55 -1.33
N THR A 630 8.87 -15.65 0.00
CA THR A 630 8.98 -14.52 0.94
C THR A 630 10.18 -14.60 1.87
N GLY A 631 10.75 -15.80 2.03
CA GLY A 631 11.97 -16.05 2.80
C GLY A 631 12.48 -17.45 2.47
N GLU A 632 13.79 -17.67 2.46
CA GLU A 632 14.38 -18.97 2.19
C GLU A 632 15.80 -19.06 2.80
N GLY A 633 16.28 -20.27 3.01
CA GLY A 633 17.62 -20.47 3.54
C GLY A 633 17.99 -21.93 3.76
N PRO A 634 19.28 -22.21 4.03
CA PRO A 634 19.71 -23.52 4.44
C PRO A 634 19.22 -23.79 5.86
N VAL A 635 18.91 -25.05 6.13
CA VAL A 635 18.59 -25.50 7.49
C VAL A 635 19.90 -25.68 8.25
N GLU A 636 20.22 -24.77 9.17
CA GLU A 636 21.42 -24.87 10.01
C GLU A 636 21.24 -25.96 11.06
N ARG A 637 20.09 -25.96 11.73
CA ARG A 637 19.68 -26.98 12.70
C ARG A 637 18.16 -26.99 12.89
N ILE A 638 17.67 -28.10 13.45
CA ILE A 638 16.26 -28.30 13.76
C ILE A 638 16.11 -28.47 15.27
N GLU A 639 15.12 -27.76 15.82
CA GLU A 639 14.73 -27.81 17.22
C GLU A 639 13.29 -28.32 17.33
N ASN A 640 12.79 -28.51 18.56
CA ASN A 640 11.49 -29.15 18.80
C ASN A 640 10.28 -28.48 18.11
N SER A 641 10.34 -27.17 17.86
CA SER A 641 9.20 -26.38 17.36
C SER A 641 9.58 -25.36 16.29
N HIS A 642 10.82 -25.38 15.81
CA HIS A 642 11.30 -24.40 14.83
C HIS A 642 12.50 -24.92 14.05
N ILE A 643 12.67 -24.31 12.88
CA ILE A 643 13.85 -24.45 12.03
C ILE A 643 14.76 -23.26 12.32
N VAL A 644 16.06 -23.50 12.45
CA VAL A 644 17.05 -22.42 12.52
C VAL A 644 17.63 -22.23 11.13
N SER A 645 17.37 -21.04 10.56
CA SER A 645 17.93 -20.62 9.29
C SER A 645 19.42 -20.33 9.42
N GLY A 646 20.22 -20.79 8.47
CA GLY A 646 21.62 -20.38 8.35
C GLY A 646 21.82 -18.96 7.77
N PHE A 647 20.73 -18.30 7.35
CA PHE A 647 20.74 -16.91 6.90
C PHE A 647 19.70 -16.05 7.59
N ASP A 648 19.96 -14.75 7.61
CA ASP A 648 19.04 -13.77 8.15
C ASP A 648 17.78 -13.66 7.29
N LEU A 649 16.65 -13.65 7.98
CA LEU A 649 15.31 -13.33 7.50
C LEU A 649 14.96 -11.96 8.09
N VAL A 650 15.44 -10.88 7.46
CA VAL A 650 15.45 -9.52 8.05
C VAL A 650 14.05 -8.96 8.36
N PHE A 651 13.02 -9.53 7.74
CA PHE A 651 11.63 -9.19 8.02
C PHE A 651 11.04 -9.79 9.30
N GLY A 652 11.77 -10.66 10.00
CA GLY A 652 11.30 -11.34 11.21
C GLY A 652 10.80 -10.43 12.35
N PRO A 653 11.38 -9.23 12.58
CA PRO A 653 10.88 -8.30 13.59
C PRO A 653 9.49 -7.71 13.30
N TRP A 654 9.01 -7.80 12.05
CA TRP A 654 7.63 -7.54 11.68
C TRP A 654 6.89 -8.87 11.56
N ARG A 655 5.58 -8.85 11.79
CA ARG A 655 4.69 -9.99 11.57
C ARG A 655 4.60 -10.43 10.09
N TYR A 656 5.59 -10.08 9.25
CA TYR A 656 5.67 -10.41 7.84
C TYR A 656 5.58 -11.90 7.57
N TYR A 657 6.12 -12.77 8.41
CA TYR A 657 6.03 -14.23 8.21
C TYR A 657 4.85 -14.91 8.91
N HIS A 658 4.01 -14.15 9.63
CA HIS A 658 2.94 -14.69 10.47
C HIS A 658 1.84 -15.34 9.62
N GLY A 659 1.53 -16.61 9.90
CA GLY A 659 0.51 -17.41 9.20
C GLY A 659 0.91 -17.93 7.82
N LYS A 660 2.11 -17.57 7.34
CA LYS A 660 2.65 -18.02 6.05
C LYS A 660 3.02 -19.50 6.07
N THR A 661 3.39 -20.05 4.93
CA THR A 661 3.63 -21.49 4.76
C THR A 661 5.12 -21.75 4.59
N VAL A 662 5.76 -22.49 5.49
CA VAL A 662 7.14 -22.98 5.28
C VAL A 662 7.11 -24.38 4.72
N ALA A 663 7.90 -24.67 3.69
CA ALA A 663 8.01 -25.99 3.08
C ALA A 663 9.46 -26.40 2.88
N ASN A 664 9.67 -27.71 2.71
CA ASN A 664 10.94 -28.26 2.27
C ASN A 664 11.23 -27.91 0.79
N GLU A 665 12.41 -28.29 0.31
CA GLU A 665 12.97 -27.83 -0.96
C GLU A 665 12.20 -28.18 -2.23
N ASP A 666 11.39 -29.26 -2.21
CA ASP A 666 10.51 -29.69 -3.30
C ASP A 666 9.03 -29.40 -3.00
N ALA A 667 8.75 -28.73 -1.88
CA ALA A 667 7.42 -28.42 -1.36
C ALA A 667 6.50 -29.64 -1.13
N SER A 668 7.06 -30.84 -0.98
CA SER A 668 6.28 -32.06 -0.68
C SER A 668 5.74 -32.09 0.76
N VAL A 669 6.36 -31.36 1.69
CA VAL A 669 5.90 -31.22 3.08
C VAL A 669 5.92 -29.74 3.47
N ALA A 670 4.82 -29.27 4.07
CA ALA A 670 4.65 -27.88 4.45
C ALA A 670 3.98 -27.70 5.81
N PHE A 671 4.31 -26.61 6.48
CA PHE A 671 3.82 -26.23 7.80
C PHE A 671 3.43 -24.75 7.81
N LYS A 672 2.58 -24.37 8.78
CA LYS A 672 2.22 -22.97 9.02
C LYS A 672 3.24 -22.34 9.96
N VAL A 673 3.60 -21.09 9.71
CA VAL A 673 4.59 -20.32 10.46
C VAL A 673 3.89 -19.42 11.46
N SER A 674 4.32 -19.44 12.73
CA SER A 674 3.87 -18.48 13.73
C SER A 674 4.67 -17.19 13.72
N GLY A 675 5.88 -17.21 13.19
CA GLY A 675 6.71 -16.04 12.97
C GLY A 675 8.19 -16.41 12.95
N VAL A 676 9.03 -15.38 12.85
CA VAL A 676 10.49 -15.53 12.89
C VAL A 676 11.03 -14.71 14.05
N SER A 677 11.86 -15.33 14.90
CA SER A 677 12.50 -14.64 16.03
C SER A 677 14.02 -14.62 15.89
N GLY A 678 14.62 -13.48 16.24
CA GLY A 678 16.07 -13.26 16.12
C GLY A 678 16.59 -13.40 14.69
N ASN A 679 15.77 -13.05 13.70
CA ASN A 679 16.03 -13.15 12.26
C ASN A 679 16.35 -14.55 11.71
N ALA A 680 16.36 -15.60 12.53
CA ALA A 680 16.78 -16.93 12.06
C ALA A 680 15.81 -18.06 12.46
N ASN A 681 15.11 -17.94 13.59
CA ASN A 681 14.31 -19.03 14.13
C ASN A 681 12.90 -18.99 13.54
N VAL A 682 12.60 -19.88 12.59
CA VAL A 682 11.29 -20.02 11.93
C VAL A 682 10.40 -20.94 12.76
N PHE A 683 9.49 -20.38 13.55
CA PHE A 683 8.63 -21.14 14.44
C PHE A 683 7.41 -21.72 13.71
N ILE A 684 7.11 -22.98 14.00
CA ILE A 684 5.92 -23.66 13.49
C ILE A 684 4.71 -23.28 14.34
N HIS A 685 3.59 -23.01 13.68
CA HIS A 685 2.37 -22.55 14.34
C HIS A 685 1.74 -23.68 15.18
N PRO A 686 1.67 -23.53 16.52
CA PRO A 686 1.32 -24.63 17.42
C PRO A 686 -0.15 -25.07 17.29
N ASP A 687 -1.06 -24.18 16.88
CA ASP A 687 -2.47 -24.60 16.69
C ASP A 687 -2.71 -25.29 15.35
N ALA A 688 -1.87 -25.00 14.35
CA ALA A 688 -1.98 -25.62 13.05
C ALA A 688 -1.31 -27.00 13.05
N HIS A 689 -0.25 -27.16 13.87
CA HIS A 689 0.58 -28.36 13.96
C HIS A 689 0.85 -28.72 15.44
N PRO A 690 -0.18 -29.11 16.22
CA PRO A 690 -0.06 -29.33 17.67
C PRO A 690 0.87 -30.48 18.05
N ASP A 691 1.03 -31.44 17.16
CA ASP A 691 1.84 -32.64 17.35
C ASP A 691 3.24 -32.53 16.75
N VAL A 692 3.64 -31.33 16.27
CA VAL A 692 4.95 -31.14 15.62
C VAL A 692 6.09 -31.50 16.58
N SER A 693 6.99 -32.37 16.13
CA SER A 693 8.18 -32.78 16.87
C SER A 693 9.45 -32.49 16.08
N ARG A 694 10.59 -32.46 16.79
CA ARG A 694 11.92 -32.38 16.16
C ARG A 694 12.11 -33.49 15.11
N GLU A 695 11.72 -34.72 15.44
CA GLU A 695 11.89 -35.88 14.56
C GLU A 695 11.08 -35.73 13.26
N GLN A 696 9.86 -35.19 13.35
CA GLN A 696 9.03 -34.90 12.18
C GLN A 696 9.64 -33.78 11.32
N LEU A 697 10.18 -32.74 11.94
CA LEU A 697 10.86 -31.67 11.22
C LEU A 697 12.15 -32.17 10.57
N GLU A 698 12.95 -33.00 11.25
CA GLU A 698 14.16 -33.63 10.68
C GLU A 698 13.82 -34.55 9.50
N GLN A 699 12.68 -35.24 9.54
CA GLN A 699 12.21 -36.03 8.41
C GLN A 699 11.75 -35.14 7.24
N ALA A 700 11.01 -34.08 7.53
CA ALA A 700 10.44 -33.20 6.51
C ALA A 700 11.52 -32.37 5.79
N PHE A 701 12.44 -31.80 6.55
CA PHE A 701 13.52 -30.95 6.08
C PHE A 701 14.81 -31.77 5.98
N SER A 702 14.83 -32.64 4.97
CA SER A 702 15.98 -33.41 4.54
C SER A 702 16.38 -33.04 3.10
N ASP A 703 17.51 -33.54 2.64
CA ASP A 703 18.00 -33.40 1.27
C ASP A 703 17.24 -34.40 0.38
N VAL A 704 16.00 -34.02 0.02
CA VAL A 704 15.03 -34.79 -0.77
C VAL A 704 15.42 -34.81 -2.25
N ASP A 705 15.99 -33.73 -2.78
CA ASP A 705 16.42 -33.63 -4.18
C ASP A 705 17.85 -34.16 -4.43
N GLY A 706 18.63 -34.35 -3.36
CA GLY A 706 19.93 -34.99 -3.38
C GLY A 706 21.06 -34.09 -3.88
N ASP A 707 20.87 -32.76 -3.87
CA ASP A 707 21.87 -31.78 -4.28
C ASP A 707 22.93 -31.49 -3.19
N GLY A 708 22.72 -32.02 -1.98
CA GLY A 708 23.61 -31.84 -0.84
C GLY A 708 23.28 -30.62 0.03
N HIS A 709 22.17 -29.93 -0.22
CA HIS A 709 21.76 -28.71 0.46
C HIS A 709 20.34 -28.82 1.03
N VAL A 710 20.22 -29.14 2.33
CA VAL A 710 18.94 -29.05 3.02
C VAL A 710 18.49 -27.59 3.11
N ARG A 711 17.37 -27.25 2.46
CA ARG A 711 16.79 -25.89 2.51
C ARG A 711 15.31 -25.87 2.91
N PHE A 712 14.89 -24.70 3.39
CA PHE A 712 13.48 -24.37 3.58
C PHE A 712 13.11 -23.17 2.71
N VAL A 713 11.83 -23.08 2.36
CA VAL A 713 11.25 -21.93 1.65
C VAL A 713 9.96 -21.52 2.34
N ILE A 714 9.78 -20.23 2.61
CA ILE A 714 8.58 -19.62 3.16
C ILE A 714 7.80 -18.98 2.01
N TYR A 715 6.60 -19.49 1.77
CA TYR A 715 5.65 -19.03 0.77
C TYR A 715 4.57 -18.13 1.37
N ASP A 716 4.17 -17.14 0.58
CA ASP A 716 3.18 -16.12 0.93
C ASP A 716 1.80 -16.68 1.28
N TYR A 717 1.47 -17.84 0.71
CA TYR A 717 0.24 -18.59 0.88
C TYR A 717 0.52 -20.10 0.85
N GLY A 718 -0.46 -20.94 1.19
CA GLY A 718 -0.38 -22.38 0.96
C GLY A 718 -1.72 -23.10 1.01
N VAL A 719 -1.67 -24.42 0.94
CA VAL A 719 -2.85 -25.29 1.01
C VAL A 719 -3.64 -25.04 2.30
N GLY A 720 -4.96 -24.96 2.17
CA GLY A 720 -5.88 -24.65 3.26
C GLY A 720 -6.20 -23.16 3.44
N ASP A 721 -5.43 -22.25 2.83
CA ASP A 721 -5.74 -20.82 2.89
C ASP A 721 -7.00 -20.49 2.08
N THR A 722 -7.72 -19.47 2.53
CA THR A 722 -8.95 -18.98 1.91
C THR A 722 -8.62 -17.88 0.92
N ILE A 723 -9.05 -18.03 -0.33
CA ILE A 723 -9.00 -17.00 -1.35
C ILE A 723 -10.37 -16.33 -1.47
N THR A 724 -10.39 -15.01 -1.43
CA THR A 724 -11.59 -14.18 -1.61
C THR A 724 -11.36 -13.21 -2.77
N VAL A 725 -12.27 -13.19 -3.74
CA VAL A 725 -12.25 -12.28 -4.88
C VAL A 725 -13.56 -11.50 -4.89
N PRO A 726 -13.55 -10.19 -4.57
CA PRO A 726 -14.77 -9.37 -4.55
C PRO A 726 -15.37 -9.23 -5.95
N ASN A 727 -16.70 -9.32 -6.07
CA ASN A 727 -17.35 -8.97 -7.31
C ASN A 727 -17.39 -7.45 -7.48
N VAL A 728 -17.11 -7.01 -8.71
CA VAL A 728 -17.13 -5.61 -9.10
C VAL A 728 -18.02 -5.49 -10.33
N VAL A 729 -19.16 -4.82 -10.16
CA VAL A 729 -20.15 -4.60 -11.21
C VAL A 729 -20.24 -3.11 -11.49
N SER A 730 -19.84 -2.70 -12.69
CA SER A 730 -19.93 -1.32 -13.17
C SER A 730 -20.79 -1.29 -14.43
N VAL A 731 -21.73 -0.35 -14.50
CA VAL A 731 -22.58 -0.14 -15.67
C VAL A 731 -22.66 1.34 -16.01
N GLU A 732 -22.77 1.63 -17.31
CA GLU A 732 -23.01 2.95 -17.87
C GLU A 732 -24.15 2.85 -18.88
N ARG A 733 -25.10 3.79 -18.83
CA ARG A 733 -26.10 3.95 -19.88
C ARG A 733 -25.51 4.83 -20.96
N ASP A 734 -25.33 4.26 -22.15
CA ASP A 734 -25.07 5.04 -23.35
C ASP A 734 -26.24 6.03 -23.55
N GLY A 735 -25.94 7.30 -23.81
CA GLY A 735 -26.91 8.41 -23.87
C GLY A 735 -27.95 8.35 -25.00
N GLY A 736 -28.34 7.16 -25.49
CA GLY A 736 -29.50 6.95 -26.33
C GLY A 736 -30.74 6.62 -25.48
N GLU A 737 -31.87 7.25 -25.84
CA GLU A 737 -33.17 7.24 -25.15
C GLU A 737 -33.55 6.01 -24.30
#